data_AF-A0A3C0ZXK8-F1
#
_entry.id   AF-A0A3C0ZXK8-F1
#
_cell.length_a   1.000
_cell.length_b   1.000
_cell.length_c   1.000
_cell.angle_alpha   90.00
_cell.angle_beta   90.00
_cell.angle_gamma   90.00
#
_symmetry.space_group_name_H-M   'P 1'
#
loop_
_entity.id
_entity.type
_entity.pdbx_description
1 polymer ?
#
loop_
_entity_poly.entity_id
_entity_poly.type
_entity_poly.pdbx_seq_one_letter_code
_entity_poly.pdbx_strand_id
1 'polypeptide(L)'
;MRRKRNPVFLPFVVVTAFLFAGIFISAATEGRGSNKAQREVQETSTRWQLARQDEAEEISADPAGETSPENSSAQQNGTKGQGQKDSGSTPSDSTSGDGTSEGTDSEEPSGFDSLAFTSDPGTNADTEGPAFRLTPDDESGIQYAYVPAEMNGPLMLLLNSEESLAIEAIGASGQSSSENDDKVSEDSSSAGKQDKGSGSAGSDGLYRAGDTLPAFSPGEHYRFSILSGSGDSLGSEEVVFYYTENVPSMYVDTASGSMEAIDKDRHHETSESAVYRIYHADGSPDSSGRCTIKGRGNSTWSQDKRPYNLNLKQENILLGLNSCRKYALIANFWDSTQTRQYYAFKTAERLGLPYTPQTVFVNLYLNGRYQSLYLLTQRLNVKGGTVQITDLDKANKKANPKLGAGLPETVVMDTDDDDHDALAYAWENEPDNLTGGYLLEFQARYEKEDVWFKTDTLHISFKSPETPSVGEYEYISDYVREAEKALYSEDWTNPDTGLSVFDYFDMDSWARMYLIQDFFVQSDDEYYSFFFYKKADSPLLYCGPVWDFDLCLGNMNCGDYYKTSARTLWLKDGRKKWLHRLQQNPAFSEMVADLYLSELEPIVRDLLDKEYEQMVAYLEPDTNLNYLRWHKNLNYQERTGWVRTLLETRVQFLHDYYTDPGSFHRLLFHFAWDDFSYYVKDGETMGFLPTYDYGEKQSTAQRNANGFITGWQDTSSGELLQPETPIYEDREFDPVYIP
;
A
#
# COMPACT_ATOMS: atom_id res chain seq x y z
N MET A 1 -44.44 58.12 -17.79
CA MET A 1 -45.27 57.28 -18.66
C MET A 1 -44.77 55.85 -18.53
N ARG A 2 -45.65 54.93 -18.10
CA ARG A 2 -45.43 53.50 -17.93
C ARG A 2 -45.81 52.75 -19.22
N ARG A 3 -45.12 51.64 -19.53
CA ARG A 3 -45.64 50.34 -20.06
C ARG A 3 -44.44 49.38 -20.17
N LYS A 4 -44.20 48.47 -19.23
CA LYS A 4 -44.76 47.10 -19.03
C LYS A 4 -44.62 46.16 -20.25
N ARG A 5 -43.81 45.10 -20.11
CA ARG A 5 -44.17 43.68 -20.33
C ARG A 5 -43.17 42.74 -19.63
N ASN A 6 -43.69 41.59 -19.21
CA ASN A 6 -43.21 40.65 -18.17
C ASN A 6 -42.04 39.72 -18.58
N PRO A 7 -41.38 39.06 -17.60
CA PRO A 7 -40.45 37.94 -17.80
C PRO A 7 -41.15 36.57 -17.70
N VAL A 8 -40.52 35.53 -18.27
CA VAL A 8 -40.90 34.11 -18.16
C VAL A 8 -39.76 33.33 -17.47
N PHE A 9 -40.13 32.74 -16.34
CA PHE A 9 -39.68 31.52 -15.65
C PHE A 9 -38.37 30.79 -16.02
N LEU A 10 -37.54 30.59 -14.99
CA LEU A 10 -36.82 29.34 -14.69
C LEU A 10 -36.91 29.10 -13.15
N PRO A 11 -37.40 27.94 -12.67
CA PRO A 11 -37.23 27.50 -11.27
C PRO A 11 -36.34 26.24 -11.22
N PHE A 12 -35.69 25.82 -10.14
CA PHE A 12 -35.42 26.33 -8.79
C PHE A 12 -34.28 25.42 -8.25
N VAL A 13 -33.33 26.01 -7.53
CA VAL A 13 -32.47 25.34 -6.53
C VAL A 13 -33.29 25.10 -5.26
N VAL A 14 -32.89 24.15 -4.39
CA VAL A 14 -32.89 24.19 -2.89
C VAL A 14 -33.03 22.75 -2.32
N VAL A 15 -31.94 22.12 -1.81
CA VAL A 15 -31.42 22.05 -0.42
C VAL A 15 -32.14 20.99 0.46
N THR A 16 -31.41 20.16 1.22
CA THR A 16 -31.24 20.23 2.71
C THR A 16 -30.74 18.89 3.30
N ALA A 17 -29.82 19.00 4.27
CA ALA A 17 -29.42 17.98 5.26
C ALA A 17 -30.47 17.72 6.36
N PHE A 18 -30.15 16.74 7.25
CA PHE A 18 -30.77 16.31 8.53
C PHE A 18 -31.74 15.10 8.49
N LEU A 19 -31.42 13.98 9.18
CA LEU A 19 -31.70 13.72 10.61
C LEU A 19 -31.43 12.26 11.05
N PHE A 20 -30.73 12.11 12.19
CA PHE A 20 -30.76 10.94 13.07
C PHE A 20 -32.15 10.75 13.72
N ALA A 21 -32.64 9.50 13.82
CA ALA A 21 -33.38 8.95 14.96
C ALA A 21 -33.84 7.51 14.65
N GLY A 22 -33.43 6.55 15.49
CA GLY A 22 -33.86 5.15 15.40
C GLY A 22 -35.29 4.92 15.88
N ILE A 23 -35.88 3.80 15.44
CA ILE A 23 -36.94 3.03 16.12
C ILE A 23 -36.86 1.58 15.60
N PHE A 24 -36.72 0.64 16.54
CA PHE A 24 -36.92 -0.80 16.39
C PHE A 24 -38.40 -1.13 16.11
N ILE A 25 -38.71 -2.00 15.12
CA ILE A 25 -39.76 -3.03 15.25
C ILE A 25 -39.35 -4.29 14.47
N SER A 26 -39.35 -5.41 15.19
CA SER A 26 -39.15 -6.80 14.76
C SER A 26 -40.38 -7.38 14.05
N ALA A 27 -40.16 -8.18 13.00
CA ALA A 27 -40.99 -9.33 12.68
C ALA A 27 -40.20 -10.40 11.92
N ALA A 28 -40.02 -11.56 12.57
CA ALA A 28 -39.40 -12.76 12.04
C ALA A 28 -40.42 -13.63 11.31
N THR A 29 -39.97 -14.37 10.28
CA THR A 29 -40.33 -15.78 10.06
C THR A 29 -39.29 -16.49 9.17
N GLU A 30 -38.44 -17.26 9.84
CA GLU A 30 -37.87 -18.58 9.53
C GLU A 30 -37.69 -19.08 8.08
N GLY A 31 -36.42 -19.35 7.75
CA GLY A 31 -35.97 -20.42 6.86
C GLY A 31 -34.52 -20.80 7.23
N ARG A 32 -34.35 -21.69 8.22
CA ARG A 32 -33.03 -22.15 8.70
C ARG A 32 -32.48 -23.27 7.81
N GLY A 33 -31.28 -23.04 7.27
CA GLY A 33 -30.37 -24.09 6.81
C GLY A 33 -29.10 -23.46 6.22
N SER A 34 -27.94 -23.68 6.85
CA SER A 34 -26.61 -23.19 6.43
C SER A 34 -26.42 -21.67 6.47
N ASN A 35 -26.12 -21.08 7.64
CA ASN A 35 -25.74 -19.65 7.68
C ASN A 35 -24.86 -19.21 8.86
N LYS A 36 -24.22 -20.14 9.59
CA LYS A 36 -23.37 -19.76 10.73
C LYS A 36 -21.94 -19.41 10.28
N ALA A 37 -21.36 -20.22 9.38
CA ALA A 37 -20.05 -19.93 8.79
C ALA A 37 -20.07 -18.73 7.82
N GLN A 38 -21.19 -18.47 7.13
CA GLN A 38 -21.34 -17.30 6.25
C GLN A 38 -21.56 -16.00 7.03
N ARG A 39 -22.26 -16.03 8.19
CA ARG A 39 -22.43 -14.84 9.05
C ARG A 39 -21.13 -14.42 9.76
N GLU A 40 -20.33 -15.36 10.24
CA GLU A 40 -19.04 -15.05 10.89
C GLU A 40 -18.03 -14.43 9.91
N VAL A 41 -18.08 -14.80 8.62
CA VAL A 41 -17.32 -14.17 7.52
C VAL A 41 -17.88 -12.79 7.14
N GLN A 42 -19.20 -12.59 7.26
CA GLN A 42 -19.88 -11.32 6.96
C GLN A 42 -19.59 -10.25 8.02
N GLU A 43 -19.55 -10.62 9.30
CA GLU A 43 -19.30 -9.69 10.42
C GLU A 43 -17.84 -9.23 10.47
N THR A 44 -16.86 -10.08 10.13
CA THR A 44 -15.45 -9.69 10.01
C THR A 44 -15.19 -8.81 8.79
N SER A 45 -15.79 -9.11 7.63
CA SER A 45 -15.73 -8.23 6.46
C SER A 45 -16.35 -6.85 6.71
N THR A 46 -17.30 -6.74 7.62
CA THR A 46 -17.95 -5.46 7.97
C THR A 46 -17.02 -4.61 8.86
N ARG A 47 -16.24 -5.21 9.77
CA ARG A 47 -15.19 -4.49 10.53
C ARG A 47 -14.09 -3.92 9.63
N TRP A 48 -13.67 -4.68 8.61
CA TRP A 48 -12.74 -4.22 7.56
C TRP A 48 -13.26 -3.02 6.75
N GLN A 49 -14.58 -2.81 6.70
CA GLN A 49 -15.21 -1.73 5.94
C GLN A 49 -15.64 -0.53 6.81
N LEU A 50 -15.89 -0.73 8.11
CA LEU A 50 -16.20 0.35 9.05
C LEU A 50 -14.97 1.23 9.33
N ALA A 51 -13.78 0.63 9.43
CA ALA A 51 -12.52 1.38 9.52
C ALA A 51 -12.26 2.28 8.29
N ARG A 52 -12.80 1.92 7.11
CA ARG A 52 -12.77 2.74 5.89
C ARG A 52 -13.81 3.88 5.89
N GLN A 53 -14.86 3.82 6.70
CA GLN A 53 -15.92 4.84 6.72
C GLN A 53 -15.62 5.98 7.70
N ASP A 54 -15.04 5.67 8.86
CA ASP A 54 -14.69 6.70 9.85
C ASP A 54 -13.68 7.71 9.27
N GLU A 55 -12.79 7.28 8.37
CA GLU A 55 -11.84 8.18 7.66
C GLU A 55 -12.50 9.01 6.54
N ALA A 56 -13.56 8.52 5.88
CA ALA A 56 -14.26 9.29 4.85
C ALA A 56 -15.18 10.37 5.45
N GLU A 57 -15.74 10.11 6.64
CA GLU A 57 -16.58 11.07 7.36
C GLU A 57 -15.76 12.18 8.02
N GLU A 58 -14.56 11.90 8.56
CA GLU A 58 -13.66 12.93 9.12
C GLU A 58 -13.12 13.91 8.06
N ILE A 59 -13.04 13.49 6.79
CA ILE A 59 -12.58 14.33 5.66
C ILE A 59 -13.70 15.24 5.10
N SER A 60 -14.98 14.96 5.43
CA SER A 60 -16.14 15.71 4.89
C SER A 60 -16.58 16.93 5.71
N ALA A 61 -15.91 17.22 6.84
CA ALA A 61 -16.24 18.34 7.70
C ALA A 61 -15.46 19.61 7.30
N ASP A 62 -15.88 20.27 6.22
CA ASP A 62 -15.42 21.62 5.90
C ASP A 62 -16.28 22.67 6.67
N PRO A 63 -15.68 23.68 7.34
CA PRO A 63 -16.42 24.64 8.13
C PRO A 63 -16.99 25.76 7.24
N ALA A 64 -18.29 25.74 6.99
CA ALA A 64 -18.98 26.88 6.39
C ALA A 64 -18.95 28.12 7.31
N GLY A 65 -18.30 29.20 6.85
CA GLY A 65 -18.53 30.59 7.33
C GLY A 65 -19.96 31.05 6.98
N GLU A 66 -20.53 32.13 7.50
CA GLU A 66 -20.12 33.31 8.25
C GLU A 66 -21.37 33.80 9.03
N THR A 67 -21.22 34.72 9.99
CA THR A 67 -22.01 35.97 9.99
C THR A 67 -21.39 37.01 10.92
N SER A 68 -20.96 38.14 10.34
CA SER A 68 -20.81 39.41 11.06
C SER A 68 -22.19 39.95 11.49
N PRO A 69 -22.25 40.81 12.53
CA PRO A 69 -22.49 42.22 12.20
C PRO A 69 -21.75 43.25 13.08
N GLU A 70 -21.28 44.28 12.37
CA GLU A 70 -21.32 45.72 12.64
C GLU A 70 -20.84 46.37 13.96
N ASN A 71 -20.03 47.42 13.73
CA ASN A 71 -20.02 48.75 14.36
C ASN A 71 -19.25 48.98 15.68
N SER A 72 -18.07 49.61 15.54
CA SER A 72 -17.88 51.07 15.69
C SER A 72 -16.69 51.47 16.57
N SER A 73 -15.92 52.44 16.06
CA SER A 73 -15.11 53.44 16.80
C SER A 73 -13.93 52.89 17.62
N ALA A 74 -12.80 53.56 17.80
CA ALA A 74 -12.19 54.75 17.21
C ALA A 74 -10.72 54.75 17.67
N GLN A 75 -9.88 55.36 16.84
CA GLN A 75 -8.77 56.23 17.23
C GLN A 75 -7.66 55.75 18.18
N GLN A 76 -6.47 55.80 17.58
CA GLN A 76 -5.32 56.62 17.97
C GLN A 76 -4.18 55.99 18.77
N ASN A 77 -3.05 56.00 18.07
CA ASN A 77 -1.75 56.53 18.46
C ASN A 77 -0.98 55.82 19.59
N GLY A 78 0.21 55.37 19.20
CA GLY A 78 1.38 56.10 19.67
C GLY A 78 2.51 55.25 20.27
N THR A 79 3.45 54.92 19.40
CA THR A 79 4.91 55.13 19.58
C THR A 79 5.63 54.69 20.88
N LYS A 80 6.62 53.83 20.62
CA LYS A 80 8.06 53.91 20.99
C LYS A 80 8.51 53.72 22.44
N GLY A 81 9.58 52.92 22.55
CA GLY A 81 10.69 53.10 23.49
C GLY A 81 11.05 51.82 24.23
N GLN A 82 11.97 50.97 23.76
CA GLN A 82 13.42 50.96 24.04
C GLN A 82 13.82 50.92 25.53
N GLY A 83 14.70 49.96 25.86
CA GLY A 83 15.48 49.88 27.11
C GLY A 83 15.34 48.50 27.76
N GLN A 84 16.09 47.46 27.37
CA GLN A 84 17.48 47.15 27.72
C GLN A 84 17.78 47.05 29.24
N LYS A 85 18.31 45.86 29.58
CA LYS A 85 19.30 45.51 30.60
C LYS A 85 18.87 45.07 32.01
N ASP A 86 19.25 43.80 32.22
CA ASP A 86 20.16 43.29 33.24
C ASP A 86 19.66 42.99 34.66
N SER A 87 20.03 41.76 35.02
CA SER A 87 20.55 41.32 36.32
C SER A 87 19.55 41.03 37.45
N GLY A 88 19.46 39.74 37.76
CA GLY A 88 20.14 39.26 38.95
C GLY A 88 19.27 38.93 40.15
N SER A 89 19.68 37.84 40.81
CA SER A 89 19.45 37.46 42.20
C SER A 89 18.08 36.92 42.61
N THR A 90 18.07 35.62 42.84
CA THR A 90 17.33 34.91 43.90
C THR A 90 17.50 35.62 45.26
N PRO A 91 16.48 35.52 46.13
CA PRO A 91 16.64 34.61 47.27
C PRO A 91 15.38 33.80 47.63
N SER A 92 15.67 32.68 48.29
CA SER A 92 14.81 31.78 49.06
C SER A 92 13.77 32.47 49.94
N ASP A 93 12.56 31.92 50.00
CA ASP A 93 12.03 31.42 51.28
C ASP A 93 10.91 30.39 51.11
N SER A 94 10.91 29.44 52.03
CA SER A 94 10.06 28.26 52.12
C SER A 94 8.66 28.53 52.67
N THR A 95 7.63 27.91 52.09
CA THR A 95 6.44 27.45 52.84
C THR A 95 5.82 26.21 52.19
N SER A 96 5.84 25.15 53.00
CA SER A 96 5.04 23.92 53.02
C SER A 96 3.70 23.86 52.26
N GLY A 97 3.47 22.72 51.61
CA GLY A 97 2.31 21.85 51.89
C GLY A 97 1.33 21.60 50.73
N ASP A 98 1.03 20.31 50.55
CA ASP A 98 0.11 19.66 49.59
C ASP A 98 0.57 19.61 48.12
N GLY A 99 0.66 18.48 47.44
CA GLY A 99 0.18 17.14 47.77
C GLY A 99 -0.58 16.52 46.61
N THR A 100 0.05 16.37 45.44
CA THR A 100 -0.44 15.48 44.36
C THR A 100 0.76 14.90 43.61
N SER A 101 1.01 13.62 43.87
CA SER A 101 1.94 12.77 43.14
C SER A 101 1.39 12.49 41.74
N GLU A 102 1.98 13.10 40.72
CA GLU A 102 2.02 12.50 39.39
C GLU A 102 3.40 11.86 39.26
N GLY A 103 3.48 10.61 39.76
CA GLY A 103 4.52 9.70 39.32
C GLY A 103 4.20 9.33 37.89
N THR A 104 5.01 9.78 36.95
CA THR A 104 5.16 9.09 35.68
C THR A 104 5.83 7.76 36.02
N ASP A 105 5.02 6.71 36.19
CA ASP A 105 5.50 5.34 36.14
C ASP A 105 6.03 5.13 34.71
N SER A 106 7.33 5.35 34.53
CA SER A 106 8.06 4.62 33.49
C SER A 106 8.01 3.17 33.92
N GLU A 107 7.02 2.42 33.44
CA GLU A 107 7.03 0.96 33.57
C GLU A 107 8.39 0.47 33.07
N GLU A 108 9.18 -0.14 33.96
CA GLU A 108 10.35 -0.88 33.51
C GLU A 108 9.86 -1.91 32.47
N PRO A 109 10.53 -2.05 31.32
CA PRO A 109 10.10 -2.97 30.29
C PRO A 109 9.90 -4.35 30.92
N SER A 110 8.77 -5.00 30.59
CA SER A 110 8.49 -6.34 31.08
C SER A 110 9.69 -7.24 30.77
N GLY A 111 10.03 -8.20 31.65
CA GLY A 111 11.16 -9.11 31.39
C GLY A 111 11.07 -9.78 30.00
N PHE A 112 9.84 -9.96 29.49
CA PHE A 112 9.55 -10.51 28.17
C PHE A 112 9.94 -9.61 26.99
N ASP A 113 9.98 -8.29 27.15
CA ASP A 113 10.43 -7.38 26.09
C ASP A 113 11.94 -7.49 25.82
N SER A 114 12.69 -7.95 26.83
CA SER A 114 14.12 -8.23 26.73
C SER A 114 14.44 -9.63 26.23
N LEU A 115 13.45 -10.54 26.19
CA LEU A 115 13.61 -11.93 25.78
C LEU A 115 13.88 -12.03 24.27
N ALA A 116 15.03 -12.59 23.91
CA ALA A 116 15.42 -12.80 22.52
C ALA A 116 16.02 -14.19 22.32
N PHE A 117 16.07 -14.61 21.06
CA PHE A 117 16.56 -15.93 20.64
C PHE A 117 17.47 -15.78 19.43
N THR A 118 18.47 -16.64 19.34
CA THR A 118 19.41 -16.68 18.21
C THR A 118 19.84 -18.12 17.92
N SER A 119 20.27 -18.41 16.70
CA SER A 119 20.96 -19.65 16.35
C SER A 119 22.49 -19.52 16.37
N ASP A 120 23.03 -18.30 16.52
CA ASP A 120 24.48 -18.03 16.50
C ASP A 120 25.06 -17.95 17.93
N PRO A 121 25.91 -18.93 18.33
CA PRO A 121 26.52 -18.94 19.66
C PRO A 121 27.54 -17.80 19.89
N GLY A 122 27.93 -17.07 18.85
CA GLY A 122 28.74 -15.85 18.94
C GLY A 122 27.95 -14.61 19.34
N THR A 123 26.61 -14.67 19.30
CA THR A 123 25.70 -13.58 19.65
C THR A 123 25.39 -13.63 21.14
N ASN A 124 25.77 -12.58 21.87
CA ASN A 124 25.33 -12.30 23.24
C ASN A 124 24.24 -11.20 23.24
N ALA A 125 23.63 -10.95 24.41
CA ALA A 125 22.60 -9.91 24.57
C ALA A 125 23.06 -8.48 24.19
N ASP A 126 24.37 -8.25 24.11
CA ASP A 126 25.02 -6.97 23.80
C ASP A 126 25.63 -6.90 22.37
N THR A 127 25.45 -7.92 21.51
CA THR A 127 26.14 -8.01 20.20
C THR A 127 25.19 -8.12 19.00
N GLU A 128 25.67 -7.54 17.90
CA GLU A 128 25.05 -7.30 16.59
C GLU A 128 24.81 -8.55 15.70
N GLY A 129 24.48 -9.72 16.28
CA GLY A 129 24.10 -10.93 15.53
C GLY A 129 22.58 -10.99 15.22
N PRO A 130 22.12 -11.82 14.26
CA PRO A 130 20.69 -11.96 14.00
C PRO A 130 20.02 -12.61 15.21
N ALA A 131 19.02 -11.93 15.76
CA ALA A 131 18.19 -12.41 16.84
C ALA A 131 16.74 -12.02 16.57
N PHE A 132 15.81 -12.84 17.04
CA PHE A 132 14.39 -12.52 17.03
C PHE A 132 13.84 -12.45 18.46
N ARG A 133 12.73 -11.73 18.62
CA ARG A 133 12.00 -11.56 19.88
C ARG A 133 10.58 -12.07 19.70
N LEU A 134 9.91 -12.32 20.83
CA LEU A 134 8.48 -12.59 20.81
C LEU A 134 7.71 -11.38 20.27
N THR A 135 6.63 -11.66 19.55
CA THR A 135 5.73 -10.65 19.02
C THR A 135 4.39 -10.74 19.77
N PRO A 136 3.99 -9.71 20.52
CA PRO A 136 2.72 -9.72 21.24
C PRO A 136 1.55 -9.64 20.26
N ASP A 137 0.46 -10.31 20.62
CA ASP A 137 -0.86 -10.08 20.04
C ASP A 137 -1.78 -9.44 21.07
N ASP A 138 -2.10 -8.17 20.81
CA ASP A 138 -2.88 -7.33 21.72
C ASP A 138 -4.33 -7.83 21.87
N GLU A 139 -4.85 -8.60 20.91
CA GLU A 139 -6.23 -9.12 20.96
C GLU A 139 -6.37 -10.38 21.84
N SER A 140 -5.40 -11.30 21.77
CA SER A 140 -5.48 -12.59 22.47
C SER A 140 -4.70 -12.62 23.78
N GLY A 141 -3.74 -11.71 23.99
CA GLY A 141 -2.80 -11.77 25.10
C GLY A 141 -1.78 -12.92 24.96
N ILE A 142 -1.66 -13.52 23.78
CA ILE A 142 -0.69 -14.55 23.45
C ILE A 142 0.56 -13.90 22.84
N GLN A 143 1.73 -14.45 23.17
CA GLN A 143 3.00 -14.11 22.53
C GLN A 143 3.27 -15.08 21.37
N TYR A 144 3.65 -14.56 20.21
CA TYR A 144 4.00 -15.38 19.05
C TYR A 144 5.50 -15.35 18.79
N ALA A 145 6.11 -16.53 18.72
CA ALA A 145 7.49 -16.71 18.29
C ALA A 145 7.49 -17.05 16.80
N TYR A 146 7.68 -16.05 15.95
CA TYR A 146 7.91 -16.26 14.52
C TYR A 146 9.39 -16.49 14.27
N VAL A 147 9.77 -17.75 14.16
CA VAL A 147 11.14 -18.20 14.00
C VAL A 147 11.57 -18.04 12.53
N PRO A 148 12.66 -17.32 12.26
CA PRO A 148 13.25 -17.22 10.92
C PRO A 148 13.70 -18.58 10.38
N ALA A 149 13.55 -18.82 9.08
CA ALA A 149 13.85 -20.10 8.43
C ALA A 149 15.30 -20.54 8.66
N GLU A 150 16.22 -19.57 8.65
CA GLU A 150 17.64 -19.77 8.93
C GLU A 150 17.95 -20.15 10.39
N MET A 151 16.97 -20.05 11.29
CA MET A 151 17.04 -20.43 12.69
C MET A 151 16.20 -21.67 13.01
N ASN A 152 15.75 -22.42 11.99
CA ASN A 152 15.04 -23.69 12.14
C ASN A 152 15.97 -24.76 12.76
N GLY A 153 16.03 -24.80 14.08
CA GLY A 153 16.93 -25.67 14.82
C GLY A 153 17.00 -25.34 16.32
N PRO A 154 18.04 -25.79 17.03
CA PRO A 154 18.24 -25.43 18.42
C PRO A 154 18.44 -23.92 18.56
N LEU A 155 17.60 -23.29 19.39
CA LEU A 155 17.66 -21.87 19.68
C LEU A 155 18.45 -21.62 20.96
N MET A 156 19.32 -20.62 20.95
CA MET A 156 19.99 -20.11 22.14
C MET A 156 19.17 -18.97 22.76
N LEU A 157 19.01 -19.04 24.08
CA LEU A 157 18.32 -18.04 24.88
C LEU A 157 19.21 -16.81 25.13
N LEU A 158 18.75 -15.63 24.74
CA LEU A 158 19.31 -14.34 25.11
C LEU A 158 18.38 -13.70 26.15
N LEU A 159 18.86 -13.61 27.39
CA LEU A 159 18.14 -13.09 28.56
C LEU A 159 19.12 -12.30 29.44
N ASN A 160 18.59 -11.47 30.34
CA ASN A 160 19.41 -10.87 31.40
C ASN A 160 20.12 -11.96 32.22
N SER A 161 21.41 -11.75 32.50
CA SER A 161 22.27 -12.73 33.19
C SER A 161 21.82 -13.10 34.61
N GLU A 162 21.01 -12.27 35.26
CA GLU A 162 20.47 -12.55 36.60
C GLU A 162 19.13 -13.30 36.58
N GLU A 163 18.50 -13.45 35.41
CA GLU A 163 17.19 -14.07 35.25
C GLU A 163 17.30 -15.52 34.75
N SER A 164 16.19 -16.25 34.88
CA SER A 164 16.03 -17.59 34.31
C SER A 164 14.64 -17.77 33.71
N LEU A 165 14.51 -18.64 32.72
CA LEU A 165 13.28 -18.93 32.01
C LEU A 165 12.82 -20.36 32.34
N ALA A 166 11.64 -20.49 32.93
CA ALA A 166 10.95 -21.76 33.03
C ALA A 166 10.01 -21.92 31.81
N ILE A 167 10.02 -23.11 31.23
CA ILE A 167 9.14 -23.47 30.11
C ILE A 167 8.32 -24.70 30.54
N GLU A 168 7.03 -24.70 30.22
CA GLU A 168 6.10 -25.81 30.41
C GLU A 168 5.21 -25.95 29.17
N ALA A 169 4.93 -27.17 28.71
CA ALA A 169 3.96 -27.37 27.62
C ALA A 169 2.52 -27.24 28.14
N ILE A 170 1.70 -26.45 27.45
CA ILE A 170 0.27 -26.34 27.76
C ILE A 170 -0.42 -27.43 26.94
N GLY A 171 -0.67 -28.59 27.55
CA GLY A 171 -1.38 -29.67 26.87
C GLY A 171 -2.71 -29.18 26.30
N ALA A 172 -3.05 -29.60 25.08
CA ALA A 172 -4.32 -29.28 24.40
C ALA A 172 -5.53 -29.90 25.14
N SER A 173 -5.88 -29.35 26.29
CA SER A 173 -7.12 -29.64 27.03
C SER A 173 -7.42 -28.50 27.99
N GLY A 174 -8.21 -27.52 27.54
CA GLY A 174 -8.45 -26.33 28.37
C GLY A 174 -9.55 -25.37 27.90
N GLN A 175 -10.56 -25.81 27.14
CA GLN A 175 -11.84 -25.07 27.19
C GLN A 175 -12.47 -25.34 28.56
N SER A 176 -12.48 -24.32 29.43
CA SER A 176 -13.08 -24.37 30.75
C SER A 176 -14.57 -24.70 30.66
N SER A 177 -14.96 -25.93 30.98
CA SER A 177 -16.32 -26.21 31.45
C SER A 177 -16.39 -25.93 32.95
N SER A 178 -17.24 -24.98 33.30
CA SER A 178 -17.63 -24.62 34.66
C SER A 178 -17.96 -25.82 35.55
N GLU A 179 -17.46 -25.75 36.79
CA GLU A 179 -18.02 -26.25 38.06
C GLU A 179 -19.05 -27.40 37.99
N ASN A 180 -18.67 -28.54 38.56
CA ASN A 180 -19.42 -29.18 39.64
C ASN A 180 -18.55 -30.26 40.30
N ASP A 181 -18.07 -29.92 41.50
CA ASP A 181 -17.61 -30.91 42.48
C ASP A 181 -18.80 -31.70 43.01
N ASP A 182 -18.70 -33.04 42.95
CA ASP A 182 -19.01 -33.95 44.07
C ASP A 182 -19.08 -35.39 43.55
N LYS A 183 -18.04 -36.20 43.83
CA LYS A 183 -18.15 -37.42 44.66
C LYS A 183 -16.88 -38.27 44.70
N VAL A 184 -16.58 -38.66 45.94
CA VAL A 184 -15.60 -39.65 46.42
C VAL A 184 -15.95 -41.07 45.97
N SER A 185 -14.94 -41.86 45.59
CA SER A 185 -14.80 -43.30 45.96
C SER A 185 -13.42 -43.87 45.62
N GLU A 186 -12.89 -44.66 46.55
CA GLU A 186 -11.58 -45.31 46.62
C GLU A 186 -11.38 -46.52 45.67
N ASP A 187 -10.09 -46.87 45.52
CA ASP A 187 -9.48 -48.18 45.26
C ASP A 187 -9.51 -48.81 43.85
N SER A 188 -8.33 -48.92 43.22
CA SER A 188 -7.52 -50.16 43.26
C SER A 188 -6.37 -50.19 42.24
N SER A 189 -5.28 -50.82 42.67
CA SER A 189 -4.02 -51.08 42.01
C SER A 189 -4.09 -51.96 40.75
N SER A 190 -3.26 -51.70 39.73
CA SER A 190 -2.42 -52.75 39.11
C SER A 190 -1.29 -52.18 38.26
N ALA A 191 -0.12 -52.82 38.37
CA ALA A 191 1.09 -52.54 37.61
C ALA A 191 1.05 -53.22 36.23
N GLY A 192 1.51 -52.52 35.19
CA GLY A 192 1.71 -53.05 33.84
C GLY A 192 2.91 -52.40 33.16
N LYS A 193 3.80 -53.23 32.63
CA LYS A 193 5.12 -52.91 32.06
C LYS A 193 5.06 -52.10 30.76
N GLN A 194 6.08 -51.27 30.61
CA GLN A 194 6.69 -50.69 29.40
C GLN A 194 6.29 -51.29 28.05
N ASP A 195 5.97 -50.41 27.11
CA ASP A 195 6.45 -50.53 25.73
C ASP A 195 7.01 -49.18 25.23
N LYS A 196 8.13 -49.23 24.51
CA LYS A 196 8.90 -48.07 24.04
C LYS A 196 8.44 -47.69 22.63
N GLY A 197 7.95 -46.47 22.45
CA GLY A 197 7.70 -45.86 21.13
C GLY A 197 7.73 -44.33 21.22
N SER A 198 8.63 -43.70 20.44
CA SER A 198 8.85 -42.26 20.21
C SER A 198 8.44 -41.29 21.34
N GLY A 199 9.39 -40.95 22.21
CA GLY A 199 9.19 -39.94 23.24
C GLY A 199 9.12 -38.52 22.67
N SER A 200 8.03 -37.81 22.98
CA SER A 200 8.05 -36.36 23.14
C SER A 200 9.11 -36.01 24.19
N ALA A 201 10.09 -35.20 23.81
CA ALA A 201 11.25 -34.89 24.65
C ALA A 201 11.06 -33.54 25.36
N GLY A 202 10.68 -33.60 26.64
CA GLY A 202 11.07 -32.69 27.73
C GLY A 202 10.82 -31.19 27.55
N SER A 203 9.58 -30.74 27.75
CA SER A 203 9.21 -29.32 27.80
C SER A 203 9.18 -28.72 29.21
N ASP A 204 9.68 -29.42 30.23
CA ASP A 204 9.74 -28.92 31.62
C ASP A 204 11.20 -28.65 31.97
N GLY A 205 11.62 -27.38 31.92
CA GLY A 205 13.03 -27.02 32.12
C GLY A 205 13.24 -25.58 32.56
N LEU A 206 14.29 -25.37 33.36
CA LEU A 206 14.77 -24.05 33.78
C LEU A 206 16.04 -23.71 32.99
N TYR A 207 16.02 -22.59 32.28
CA TYR A 207 17.06 -22.16 31.33
C TYR A 207 17.63 -20.79 31.74
N ARG A 208 18.88 -20.53 31.38
CA ARG A 208 19.59 -19.26 31.58
C ARG A 208 20.14 -18.72 30.26
N ALA A 209 20.58 -17.47 30.27
CA ALA A 209 21.25 -16.86 29.13
C ALA A 209 22.40 -17.75 28.61
N GLY A 210 22.41 -18.00 27.30
CA GLY A 210 23.36 -18.88 26.62
C GLY A 210 22.97 -20.36 26.57
N ASP A 211 21.93 -20.78 27.30
CA ASP A 211 21.43 -22.15 27.20
C ASP A 211 20.73 -22.39 25.86
N THR A 212 20.85 -23.62 25.36
CA THR A 212 20.13 -24.07 24.16
C THR A 212 18.77 -24.66 24.57
N LEU A 213 17.72 -24.19 23.91
CA LEU A 213 16.34 -24.61 24.10
C LEU A 213 16.01 -25.87 23.28
N PRO A 214 15.03 -26.68 23.74
CA PRO A 214 14.50 -27.78 22.95
C PRO A 214 13.79 -27.26 21.68
N ALA A 215 13.57 -28.16 20.72
CA ALA A 215 12.78 -27.83 19.54
C ALA A 215 11.29 -27.67 19.91
N PHE A 216 10.64 -26.64 19.37
CA PHE A 216 9.21 -26.37 19.58
C PHE A 216 8.40 -26.82 18.38
N SER A 217 7.22 -27.39 18.61
CA SER A 217 6.33 -27.78 17.52
C SER A 217 5.57 -26.56 16.98
N PRO A 218 5.45 -26.40 15.65
CA PRO A 218 4.66 -25.32 15.07
C PRO A 218 3.20 -25.35 15.56
N GLY A 219 2.69 -24.22 16.02
CA GLY A 219 1.30 -24.06 16.49
C GLY A 219 0.97 -24.66 17.86
N GLU A 220 1.94 -25.28 18.56
CA GLU A 220 1.74 -25.75 19.93
C GLU A 220 1.95 -24.61 20.93
N HIS A 221 1.21 -24.66 22.04
CA HIS A 221 1.19 -23.63 23.08
C HIS A 221 2.10 -24.01 24.25
N TYR A 222 2.90 -23.06 24.71
CA TYR A 222 3.84 -23.22 25.81
C TYR A 222 3.65 -22.10 26.82
N ARG A 223 3.85 -22.39 28.10
CA ARG A 223 3.91 -21.38 29.15
C ARG A 223 5.36 -21.04 29.40
N PHE A 224 5.69 -19.77 29.24
CA PHE A 224 6.99 -19.21 29.56
C PHE A 224 6.84 -18.43 30.86
N SER A 225 7.72 -18.66 31.84
CA SER A 225 7.75 -17.90 33.10
C SER A 225 9.16 -17.38 33.35
N ILE A 226 9.31 -16.06 33.43
CA ILE A 226 10.59 -15.43 33.76
C ILE A 226 10.72 -15.37 35.27
N LEU A 227 11.85 -15.82 35.80
CA LEU A 227 12.17 -15.84 37.22
C LEU A 227 13.39 -14.97 37.47
N SER A 228 13.34 -14.15 38.53
CA SER A 228 14.47 -13.38 39.04
C SER A 228 15.59 -14.28 39.58
N GLY A 229 16.75 -13.69 39.88
CA GLY A 229 17.89 -14.42 40.47
C GLY A 229 17.60 -15.04 41.85
N SER A 230 16.59 -14.54 42.58
CA SER A 230 16.07 -15.14 43.82
C SER A 230 15.07 -16.28 43.58
N GLY A 231 14.63 -16.49 42.34
CA GLY A 231 13.64 -17.49 41.95
C GLY A 231 12.19 -16.99 42.02
N ASP A 232 11.96 -15.71 42.30
CA ASP A 232 10.61 -15.11 42.29
C ASP A 232 10.14 -14.91 40.85
N SER A 233 8.87 -15.24 40.57
CA SER A 233 8.26 -15.05 39.25
C SER A 233 8.12 -13.56 38.93
N LEU A 234 8.70 -13.15 37.81
CA LEU A 234 8.63 -11.80 37.24
C LEU A 234 7.48 -11.66 36.23
N GLY A 235 6.90 -12.78 35.79
CA GLY A 235 5.78 -12.81 34.85
C GLY A 235 5.68 -14.16 34.16
N SER A 236 4.50 -14.45 33.59
CA SER A 236 4.32 -15.63 32.76
C SER A 236 3.38 -15.35 31.60
N GLU A 237 3.79 -15.79 30.42
CA GLU A 237 3.07 -15.58 29.16
C GLU A 237 2.86 -16.92 28.44
N GLU A 238 1.79 -16.97 27.65
CA GLU A 238 1.55 -18.07 26.71
C GLU A 238 2.25 -17.77 25.39
N VAL A 239 3.03 -18.74 24.88
CA VAL A 239 3.86 -18.60 23.69
C VAL A 239 3.53 -19.67 22.66
N VAL A 240 3.33 -19.26 21.41
CA VAL A 240 3.10 -20.16 20.27
C VAL A 240 4.19 -19.97 19.22
N PHE A 241 4.77 -21.08 18.76
CA PHE A 241 5.86 -21.06 17.77
C PHE A 241 5.33 -21.24 16.35
N TYR A 242 5.80 -20.40 15.45
CA TYR A 242 5.60 -20.50 14.00
C TYR A 242 6.92 -20.30 13.28
N TYR A 243 7.09 -20.89 12.11
CA TYR A 243 8.35 -20.90 11.40
C TYR A 243 8.16 -20.37 9.99
N THR A 244 8.93 -19.36 9.61
CA THR A 244 9.06 -18.98 8.20
C THR A 244 9.80 -20.09 7.45
N GLU A 245 9.60 -20.20 6.13
CA GLU A 245 10.11 -21.36 5.37
C GLU A 245 10.96 -20.97 4.17
N ASN A 246 10.40 -20.23 3.22
CA ASN A 246 11.00 -20.14 1.88
C ASN A 246 11.59 -18.75 1.58
N VAL A 247 11.00 -17.71 2.15
CA VAL A 247 11.35 -16.32 1.86
C VAL A 247 12.54 -15.85 2.71
N PRO A 248 13.57 -15.20 2.11
CA PRO A 248 14.69 -14.60 2.85
C PRO A 248 14.24 -13.71 4.01
N SER A 249 15.01 -13.72 5.08
CA SER A 249 14.78 -12.88 6.25
C SER A 249 15.58 -11.58 6.15
N MET A 250 14.93 -10.45 6.46
CA MET A 250 15.57 -9.14 6.56
C MET A 250 15.40 -8.59 7.97
N TYR A 251 16.52 -8.33 8.62
CA TYR A 251 16.59 -7.69 9.93
C TYR A 251 16.94 -6.23 9.74
N VAL A 252 16.24 -5.33 10.44
CA VAL A 252 16.58 -3.92 10.54
C VAL A 252 16.53 -3.53 12.02
N ASP A 253 17.70 -3.25 12.58
CA ASP A 253 17.84 -2.84 13.97
C ASP A 253 18.14 -1.34 14.02
N THR A 254 17.21 -0.59 14.58
CA THR A 254 17.32 0.85 14.76
C THR A 254 18.28 1.18 15.90
N ALA A 255 18.93 2.34 15.84
CA ALA A 255 19.91 2.74 16.85
C ALA A 255 19.31 2.86 18.27
N SER A 256 18.02 3.16 18.37
CA SER A 256 17.24 3.20 19.61
C SER A 256 16.74 1.83 20.06
N GLY A 257 16.72 0.82 19.18
CA GLY A 257 16.07 -0.45 19.42
C GLY A 257 14.54 -0.37 19.42
N SER A 258 13.94 0.75 18.99
CA SER A 258 12.49 0.97 18.93
C SER A 258 12.06 1.54 17.57
N MET A 259 10.82 1.25 17.19
CA MET A 259 10.14 1.87 16.02
C MET A 259 9.17 2.98 16.43
N GLU A 260 8.96 3.21 17.73
CA GLU A 260 7.86 4.03 18.26
C GLU A 260 7.85 5.47 17.70
N ALA A 261 9.02 6.12 17.64
CA ALA A 261 9.13 7.48 17.12
C ALA A 261 8.79 7.55 15.62
N ILE A 262 9.19 6.53 14.86
CA ILE A 262 8.89 6.42 13.43
C ILE A 262 7.40 6.16 13.24
N ASP A 263 6.84 5.18 13.94
CA ASP A 263 5.45 4.72 13.76
C ASP A 263 4.41 5.77 14.16
N LYS A 264 4.75 6.65 15.12
CA LYS A 264 3.90 7.78 15.53
C LYS A 264 3.95 8.97 14.56
N ASP A 265 4.94 9.03 13.67
CA ASP A 265 5.10 10.14 12.74
C ASP A 265 4.28 9.95 11.47
N ARG A 266 3.13 10.62 11.42
CA ARG A 266 2.21 10.63 10.27
C ARG A 266 2.73 11.40 9.06
N HIS A 267 3.76 12.24 9.23
CA HIS A 267 4.32 13.07 8.17
C HIS A 267 5.61 12.47 7.56
N HIS A 268 6.12 11.38 8.15
CA HIS A 268 7.28 10.64 7.65
C HIS A 268 8.58 11.47 7.58
N GLU A 269 8.71 12.43 8.50
CA GLU A 269 9.85 13.32 8.66
C GLU A 269 10.95 12.70 9.55
N THR A 270 10.52 11.83 10.46
CA THR A 270 11.34 11.10 11.42
C THR A 270 12.05 9.98 10.69
N SER A 271 13.38 10.08 10.66
CA SER A 271 14.25 9.04 10.14
C SER A 271 15.28 8.66 11.18
N GLU A 272 15.54 7.37 11.29
CA GLU A 272 16.49 6.82 12.24
C GLU A 272 17.60 6.05 11.54
N SER A 273 18.81 6.10 12.10
CA SER A 273 19.91 5.24 11.68
C SER A 273 19.65 3.81 12.11
N ALA A 274 19.97 2.85 11.24
CA ALA A 274 19.80 1.44 11.50
C ALA A 274 20.92 0.60 10.86
N VAL A 275 21.02 -0.66 11.29
CA VAL A 275 21.82 -1.69 10.64
C VAL A 275 20.87 -2.71 10.03
N TYR A 276 21.08 -3.04 8.76
CA TYR A 276 20.32 -4.10 8.09
C TYR A 276 21.19 -5.33 7.87
N ARG A 277 20.57 -6.51 7.94
CA ARG A 277 21.18 -7.81 7.62
C ARG A 277 20.16 -8.66 6.87
N ILE A 278 20.58 -9.35 5.83
CA ILE A 278 19.72 -10.20 5.01
C ILE A 278 20.34 -11.60 4.92
N TYR A 279 19.51 -12.62 5.15
CA TYR A 279 19.87 -14.02 5.06
C TYR A 279 18.91 -14.75 4.13
N HIS A 280 19.44 -15.65 3.32
CA HIS A 280 18.63 -16.62 2.59
C HIS A 280 17.98 -17.61 3.57
N ALA A 281 16.91 -18.27 3.14
CA ALA A 281 16.20 -19.25 3.98
C ALA A 281 17.08 -20.43 4.44
N ASP A 282 18.17 -20.74 3.72
CA ASP A 282 19.16 -21.75 4.11
C ASP A 282 20.19 -21.25 5.15
N GLY A 283 20.07 -19.99 5.58
CA GLY A 283 20.95 -19.32 6.53
C GLY A 283 22.24 -18.77 5.96
N SER A 284 22.48 -18.88 4.65
CA SER A 284 23.60 -18.19 4.04
C SER A 284 23.37 -16.66 4.03
N PRO A 285 24.37 -15.86 4.41
CA PRO A 285 24.25 -14.40 4.40
C PRO A 285 24.24 -13.86 2.96
N ASP A 286 23.32 -12.93 2.67
CA ASP A 286 23.27 -12.19 1.39
C ASP A 286 24.05 -10.87 1.52
N SER A 287 23.55 -9.96 2.36
CA SER A 287 24.09 -8.61 2.48
C SER A 287 23.82 -8.00 3.86
N SER A 288 24.67 -7.04 4.24
CA SER A 288 24.48 -6.25 5.45
C SER A 288 25.10 -4.87 5.30
N GLY A 289 24.67 -3.93 6.14
CA GLY A 289 25.24 -2.59 6.13
C GLY A 289 24.47 -1.61 7.00
N ARG A 290 24.91 -0.35 6.96
CA ARG A 290 24.20 0.76 7.62
C ARG A 290 23.18 1.35 6.68
N CYS A 291 22.04 1.74 7.23
CA CYS A 291 20.97 2.41 6.51
C CYS A 291 20.30 3.46 7.40
N THR A 292 19.34 4.17 6.83
CA THR A 292 18.31 4.87 7.59
C THR A 292 16.96 4.30 7.24
N ILE A 293 16.06 4.20 8.22
CA ILE A 293 14.67 3.81 8.03
C ILE A 293 13.76 5.00 8.36
N LYS A 294 12.63 5.09 7.67
CA LYS A 294 11.53 6.02 7.98
C LYS A 294 10.21 5.48 7.44
N GLY A 295 9.10 6.01 7.96
CA GLY A 295 7.77 5.69 7.44
C GLY A 295 7.58 6.10 5.98
N ARG A 296 6.55 5.54 5.33
CA ARG A 296 6.14 5.94 3.98
C ARG A 296 4.67 5.62 3.74
N GLY A 297 4.20 6.05 2.57
CA GLY A 297 2.85 5.77 2.10
C GLY A 297 1.87 6.80 2.63
N ASN A 298 0.77 6.99 1.92
CA ASN A 298 -0.28 7.90 2.36
C ASN A 298 -1.32 7.08 3.14
N SER A 299 -2.33 6.56 2.45
CA SER A 299 -3.39 5.74 3.03
C SER A 299 -2.88 4.46 3.72
N THR A 300 -1.81 3.83 3.23
CA THR A 300 -1.28 2.61 3.86
C THR A 300 -0.63 2.86 5.22
N TRP A 301 -0.23 4.10 5.54
CA TRP A 301 0.40 4.40 6.82
C TRP A 301 -0.57 4.33 8.01
N SER A 302 -1.88 4.50 7.78
CA SER A 302 -2.91 4.37 8.81
C SER A 302 -3.22 2.91 9.18
N GLN A 303 -2.60 1.94 8.50
CA GLN A 303 -2.84 0.52 8.74
C GLN A 303 -1.85 -0.06 9.76
N ASP A 304 -2.25 -1.13 10.45
CA ASP A 304 -1.38 -1.76 11.46
C ASP A 304 -0.08 -2.29 10.85
N LYS A 305 -0.16 -2.83 9.63
CA LYS A 305 1.00 -3.22 8.83
C LYS A 305 1.53 -2.03 8.01
N ARG A 306 2.46 -1.28 8.60
CA ARG A 306 3.01 -0.06 8.00
C ARG A 306 4.12 -0.33 6.98
N PRO A 307 4.17 0.41 5.86
CA PRO A 307 5.29 0.33 4.92
C PRO A 307 6.42 1.31 5.28
N TYR A 308 7.66 0.95 4.92
CA TYR A 308 8.85 1.74 5.27
C TYR A 308 9.73 2.07 4.06
N ASN A 309 10.45 3.19 4.14
CA ASN A 309 11.55 3.50 3.24
C ASN A 309 12.88 3.14 3.91
N LEU A 310 13.77 2.52 3.15
CA LEU A 310 15.12 2.17 3.56
C LEU A 310 16.14 2.86 2.65
N ASN A 311 16.99 3.72 3.22
CA ASN A 311 18.09 4.35 2.48
C ASN A 311 19.43 3.80 2.96
N LEU A 312 20.09 3.01 2.14
CA LEU A 312 21.40 2.45 2.45
C LEU A 312 22.44 3.58 2.57
N LYS A 313 23.49 3.38 3.36
CA LYS A 313 24.58 4.36 3.46
C LYS A 313 25.39 4.44 2.16
N GLN A 314 25.52 3.32 1.47
CA GLN A 314 26.18 3.15 0.18
C GLN A 314 25.30 2.27 -0.71
N GLU A 315 25.45 2.38 -2.02
CA GLU A 315 24.79 1.45 -2.95
C GLU A 315 25.21 0.01 -2.66
N ASN A 316 24.25 -0.91 -2.70
CA ASN A 316 24.50 -2.33 -2.50
C ASN A 316 23.57 -3.16 -3.39
N ILE A 317 23.93 -4.42 -3.61
CA ILE A 317 23.07 -5.43 -4.23
C ILE A 317 22.39 -6.17 -3.08
N LEU A 318 21.06 -6.22 -3.09
CA LEU A 318 20.26 -6.95 -2.10
C LEU A 318 19.55 -8.09 -2.83
N LEU A 319 19.75 -9.35 -2.44
CA LEU A 319 19.03 -10.51 -2.97
C LEU A 319 19.01 -10.60 -4.51
N GLY A 320 20.14 -10.24 -5.14
CA GLY A 320 20.29 -10.26 -6.60
C GLY A 320 19.61 -9.13 -7.37
N LEU A 321 18.98 -8.16 -6.68
CA LEU A 321 18.50 -6.93 -7.31
C LEU A 321 19.68 -6.07 -7.79
N ASN A 322 19.48 -5.30 -8.84
CA ASN A 322 20.45 -4.31 -9.32
C ASN A 322 20.87 -3.37 -8.18
N SER A 323 22.12 -2.92 -8.24
CA SER A 323 22.66 -2.08 -7.17
C SER A 323 21.87 -0.78 -7.06
N CYS A 324 21.40 -0.48 -5.85
CA CYS A 324 20.63 0.72 -5.56
C CYS A 324 20.90 1.16 -4.11
N ARG A 325 20.53 2.40 -3.79
CA ARG A 325 20.65 2.94 -2.43
C ARG A 325 19.30 3.12 -1.75
N LYS A 326 18.24 3.39 -2.50
CA LYS A 326 16.90 3.69 -1.99
C LYS A 326 15.97 2.51 -2.26
N TYR A 327 15.46 1.89 -1.20
CA TYR A 327 14.50 0.80 -1.24
C TYR A 327 13.24 1.15 -0.47
N ALA A 328 12.15 0.49 -0.79
CA ALA A 328 10.90 0.50 -0.05
C ALA A 328 10.57 -0.92 0.40
N LEU A 329 10.10 -1.03 1.64
CA LEU A 329 9.47 -2.23 2.19
C LEU A 329 7.96 -2.02 2.05
N ILE A 330 7.38 -2.61 1.01
CA ILE A 330 5.97 -2.44 0.68
C ILE A 330 5.15 -3.49 1.42
N ALA A 331 4.17 -3.01 2.18
CA ALA A 331 3.37 -3.85 3.07
C ALA A 331 2.36 -4.73 2.34
N ASN A 332 1.92 -4.38 1.13
CA ASN A 332 0.86 -5.08 0.39
C ASN A 332 -0.37 -5.37 1.28
N PHE A 333 -0.73 -4.41 2.14
CA PHE A 333 -1.75 -4.62 3.15
C PHE A 333 -3.12 -4.92 2.53
N TRP A 334 -3.49 -4.23 1.45
CA TRP A 334 -4.77 -4.42 0.77
C TRP A 334 -4.73 -5.51 -0.30
N ASP A 335 -3.55 -6.07 -0.60
CA ASP A 335 -3.40 -7.12 -1.60
C ASP A 335 -3.57 -8.51 -0.95
N SER A 336 -4.75 -9.11 -1.12
CA SER A 336 -5.05 -10.46 -0.63
C SER A 336 -4.28 -11.60 -1.30
N THR A 337 -3.38 -11.31 -2.25
CA THR A 337 -2.42 -12.31 -2.79
C THR A 337 -0.97 -11.94 -2.54
N GLN A 338 -0.69 -10.74 -2.03
CA GLN A 338 0.64 -10.14 -1.88
C GLN A 338 1.45 -10.01 -3.19
N THR A 339 0.92 -10.43 -4.35
CA THR A 339 1.67 -10.68 -5.59
C THR A 339 1.28 -9.80 -6.77
N ARG A 340 0.23 -8.97 -6.66
CA ARG A 340 -0.25 -8.17 -7.81
C ARG A 340 0.83 -7.24 -8.34
N GLN A 341 1.42 -6.47 -7.42
CA GLN A 341 2.50 -5.56 -7.75
C GLN A 341 3.76 -6.29 -8.24
N TYR A 342 4.05 -7.47 -7.66
CA TYR A 342 5.16 -8.32 -8.11
C TYR A 342 5.00 -8.70 -9.59
N TYR A 343 3.82 -9.21 -9.99
CA TYR A 343 3.57 -9.61 -11.37
C TYR A 343 3.55 -8.42 -12.33
N ALA A 344 3.00 -7.28 -11.93
CA ALA A 344 3.06 -6.07 -12.75
C ALA A 344 4.49 -5.62 -13.03
N PHE A 345 5.34 -5.54 -12.00
CA PHE A 345 6.74 -5.12 -12.17
C PHE A 345 7.55 -6.15 -12.96
N LYS A 346 7.36 -7.45 -12.71
CA LYS A 346 8.06 -8.49 -13.48
C LYS A 346 7.67 -8.51 -14.95
N THR A 347 6.40 -8.31 -15.26
CA THR A 347 5.94 -8.21 -16.64
C THR A 347 6.46 -6.94 -17.30
N ALA A 348 6.44 -5.78 -16.63
CA ALA A 348 6.99 -4.53 -17.15
C ALA A 348 8.51 -4.60 -17.38
N GLU A 349 9.26 -5.28 -16.49
CA GLU A 349 10.69 -5.53 -16.64
C GLU A 349 10.97 -6.37 -17.91
N ARG A 350 10.21 -7.46 -18.11
CA ARG A 350 10.34 -8.33 -19.30
C ARG A 350 9.88 -7.66 -20.59
N LEU A 351 8.88 -6.78 -20.50
CA LEU A 351 8.43 -5.94 -21.62
C LEU A 351 9.43 -4.80 -21.90
N GLY A 352 10.51 -4.67 -21.15
CA GLY A 352 11.57 -3.70 -21.43
C GLY A 352 11.20 -2.26 -21.09
N LEU A 353 10.21 -2.02 -20.23
CA LEU A 353 9.87 -0.67 -19.82
C LEU A 353 11.02 -0.07 -18.97
N PRO A 354 11.63 1.05 -19.38
CA PRO A 354 12.82 1.58 -18.72
C PRO A 354 12.63 1.91 -17.24
N TYR A 355 13.69 1.70 -16.46
CA TYR A 355 13.78 2.04 -15.03
C TYR A 355 12.71 1.37 -14.14
N THR A 356 12.03 0.33 -14.64
CA THR A 356 11.11 -0.50 -13.87
C THR A 356 11.78 -1.00 -12.59
N PRO A 357 11.16 -0.84 -11.42
CA PRO A 357 11.68 -1.37 -10.16
C PRO A 357 11.87 -2.87 -10.19
N GLN A 358 13.02 -3.34 -9.71
CA GLN A 358 13.15 -4.73 -9.34
C GLN A 358 12.71 -4.93 -7.89
N THR A 359 12.13 -6.11 -7.65
CA THR A 359 11.51 -6.44 -6.38
C THR A 359 11.69 -7.91 -6.00
N VAL A 360 11.70 -8.19 -4.70
CA VAL A 360 11.82 -9.51 -4.08
C VAL A 360 11.08 -9.53 -2.75
N PHE A 361 10.56 -10.68 -2.33
CA PHE A 361 9.91 -10.82 -1.03
C PHE A 361 10.93 -11.02 0.09
N VAL A 362 10.63 -10.49 1.28
CA VAL A 362 11.40 -10.70 2.51
C VAL A 362 10.47 -10.88 3.71
N ASN A 363 10.85 -11.75 4.65
CA ASN A 363 10.29 -11.79 6.00
C ASN A 363 10.99 -10.72 6.84
N LEU A 364 10.28 -9.66 7.21
CA LEU A 364 10.86 -8.49 7.87
C LEU A 364 10.82 -8.64 9.40
N TYR A 365 11.97 -8.40 10.03
CA TYR A 365 12.13 -8.28 11.48
C TYR A 365 12.65 -6.87 11.81
N LEU A 366 11.92 -6.12 12.63
CA LEU A 366 12.32 -4.81 13.12
C LEU A 366 12.69 -4.93 14.59
N ASN A 367 13.95 -4.62 14.94
CA ASN A 367 14.47 -4.77 16.31
C ASN A 367 14.19 -6.17 16.90
N GLY A 368 14.37 -7.20 16.07
CA GLY A 368 14.09 -8.61 16.38
C GLY A 368 12.60 -8.99 16.37
N ARG A 369 11.64 -8.07 16.30
CA ARG A 369 10.21 -8.42 16.25
C ARG A 369 9.75 -8.65 14.82
N TYR A 370 9.15 -9.81 14.58
CA TYR A 370 8.59 -10.16 13.27
C TYR A 370 7.45 -9.21 12.91
N GLN A 371 7.56 -8.59 11.74
CA GLN A 371 6.54 -7.73 11.17
C GLN A 371 5.58 -8.53 10.29
N SER A 372 6.12 -9.20 9.27
CA SER A 372 5.46 -10.18 8.37
C SER A 372 6.28 -10.31 7.08
N LEU A 373 5.70 -10.96 6.07
CA LEU A 373 6.10 -10.86 4.67
C LEU A 373 5.98 -9.41 4.13
N TYR A 374 7.01 -8.89 3.46
CA TYR A 374 7.03 -7.60 2.77
C TYR A 374 7.60 -7.76 1.35
N LEU A 375 7.26 -6.82 0.47
CA LEU A 375 7.84 -6.71 -0.86
C LEU A 375 8.96 -5.65 -0.87
N LEU A 376 10.22 -6.09 -0.87
CA LEU A 376 11.40 -5.24 -0.95
C LEU A 376 11.61 -4.77 -2.39
N THR A 377 11.43 -3.47 -2.61
CA THR A 377 11.36 -2.87 -3.96
C THR A 377 12.33 -1.69 -4.08
N GLN A 378 13.05 -1.58 -5.20
CA GLN A 378 13.85 -0.39 -5.49
C GLN A 378 12.97 0.86 -5.67
N ARG A 379 13.36 2.01 -5.13
CA ARG A 379 12.55 3.23 -5.23
C ARG A 379 12.78 4.00 -6.53
N LEU A 380 11.68 4.59 -7.02
CA LEU A 380 11.71 5.57 -8.09
C LEU A 380 12.34 6.86 -7.59
N ASN A 381 13.57 7.13 -8.01
CA ASN A 381 14.34 8.31 -7.64
C ASN A 381 15.48 8.44 -8.64
N VAL A 382 15.84 9.67 -9.02
CA VAL A 382 17.05 9.92 -9.83
C VAL A 382 18.29 9.70 -8.98
N LYS A 383 18.32 10.31 -7.80
CA LYS A 383 19.42 10.17 -6.86
C LYS A 383 19.35 8.87 -6.07
N GLY A 384 20.15 7.89 -6.49
CA GLY A 384 20.33 6.60 -5.80
C GLY A 384 19.13 5.67 -5.85
N GLY A 385 18.20 5.93 -6.79
CA GLY A 385 17.07 5.07 -7.13
C GLY A 385 17.23 4.45 -8.52
N THR A 386 16.12 4.02 -9.12
CA THR A 386 16.13 3.31 -10.42
C THR A 386 16.26 4.21 -11.64
N VAL A 387 15.96 5.51 -11.53
CA VAL A 387 15.81 6.40 -12.69
C VAL A 387 17.15 7.01 -13.08
N GLN A 388 17.73 6.57 -14.19
CA GLN A 388 19.05 7.01 -14.63
C GLN A 388 18.95 8.12 -15.69
N ILE A 389 18.51 9.30 -15.26
CA ILE A 389 18.52 10.56 -16.05
C ILE A 389 19.44 11.60 -15.39
N THR A 390 19.60 12.77 -16.01
CA THR A 390 20.38 13.87 -15.43
C THR A 390 19.86 14.25 -14.04
N ASP A 391 20.76 14.29 -13.05
CA ASP A 391 20.46 14.76 -11.69
C ASP A 391 20.56 16.29 -11.64
N LEU A 392 19.42 16.96 -11.86
CA LEU A 392 19.34 18.42 -11.87
C LEU A 392 19.55 19.04 -10.48
N ASP A 393 19.13 18.41 -9.39
CA ASP A 393 19.45 18.89 -8.03
C ASP A 393 20.98 18.97 -7.80
N LYS A 394 21.72 17.99 -8.33
CA LYS A 394 23.18 18.00 -8.31
C LYS A 394 23.75 19.06 -9.27
N ALA A 395 23.14 19.27 -10.43
CA ALA A 395 23.56 20.29 -11.38
C ALA A 395 23.38 21.70 -10.79
N ASN A 396 22.24 21.98 -10.15
CA ASN A 396 21.94 23.24 -9.47
C ASN A 396 22.97 23.54 -8.37
N LYS A 397 23.28 22.56 -7.52
CA LYS A 397 24.33 22.70 -6.49
C LYS A 397 25.72 22.96 -7.08
N LYS A 398 26.03 22.33 -8.21
CA LYS A 398 27.31 22.52 -8.91
C LYS A 398 27.41 23.92 -9.54
N ALA A 399 26.33 24.44 -10.10
CA ALA A 399 26.27 25.80 -10.65
C ALA A 399 26.34 26.87 -9.56
N ASN A 400 25.95 26.54 -8.32
CA ASN A 400 25.85 27.46 -7.19
C ASN A 400 26.75 27.08 -5.99
N PRO A 401 28.08 26.95 -6.15
CA PRO A 401 28.96 26.42 -5.10
C PRO A 401 29.04 27.32 -3.84
N LYS A 402 28.70 28.60 -3.96
CA LYS A 402 28.72 29.56 -2.84
C LYS A 402 27.64 29.28 -1.78
N LEU A 403 26.53 28.64 -2.17
CA LEU A 403 25.42 28.32 -1.26
C LEU A 403 25.78 27.17 -0.28
N GLY A 404 26.80 26.37 -0.62
CA GLY A 404 27.23 25.25 0.21
C GLY A 404 26.17 24.16 0.29
N ALA A 405 25.80 23.76 1.51
CA ALA A 405 24.82 22.70 1.76
C ALA A 405 23.38 23.20 1.93
N GLY A 406 23.15 24.52 1.89
CA GLY A 406 21.82 25.11 2.05
C GLY A 406 20.94 24.99 0.79
N LEU A 407 19.68 25.41 0.95
CA LEU A 407 18.74 25.63 -0.15
C LEU A 407 18.51 27.15 -0.31
N PRO A 408 18.25 27.65 -1.52
CA PRO A 408 17.88 29.05 -1.73
C PRO A 408 16.45 29.30 -1.22
N GLU A 409 16.04 30.56 -1.21
CA GLU A 409 14.65 30.93 -0.92
C GLU A 409 13.69 30.37 -1.98
N THR A 410 12.47 30.06 -1.57
CA THR A 410 11.41 29.62 -2.47
C THR A 410 10.77 30.82 -3.17
N VAL A 411 10.28 30.58 -4.38
CA VAL A 411 9.56 31.54 -5.23
C VAL A 411 8.20 30.92 -5.55
N VAL A 412 7.13 31.67 -5.32
CA VAL A 412 5.78 31.27 -5.73
C VAL A 412 5.67 31.42 -7.25
N MET A 413 5.30 30.35 -7.92
CA MET A 413 5.08 30.29 -9.36
C MET A 413 3.63 30.57 -9.68
N ASP A 414 3.39 31.27 -10.79
CA ASP A 414 2.05 31.56 -11.26
C ASP A 414 1.45 30.32 -11.93
N THR A 415 0.39 29.79 -11.35
CA THR A 415 -0.33 28.60 -11.85
C THR A 415 -1.74 28.93 -12.29
N ASP A 416 -2.21 30.20 -12.23
CA ASP A 416 -3.63 30.56 -12.30
C ASP A 416 -4.51 29.77 -11.29
N ASP A 417 -3.93 29.22 -10.22
CA ASP A 417 -4.63 28.53 -9.14
C ASP A 417 -4.69 29.44 -7.91
N ASP A 418 -5.90 29.76 -7.47
CA ASP A 418 -6.11 30.69 -6.36
C ASP A 418 -6.05 29.99 -4.98
N ASP A 419 -6.09 28.65 -4.95
CA ASP A 419 -6.25 27.88 -3.72
C ASP A 419 -4.92 27.37 -3.15
N HIS A 420 -3.93 27.09 -4.02
CA HIS A 420 -2.65 26.51 -3.61
C HIS A 420 -1.44 27.10 -4.37
N ASP A 421 -0.40 27.49 -3.62
CA ASP A 421 0.86 27.97 -4.18
C ASP A 421 1.67 26.80 -4.78
N ALA A 422 2.24 27.01 -5.97
CA ALA A 422 3.33 26.18 -6.48
C ALA A 422 4.67 26.86 -6.24
N LEU A 423 5.70 26.09 -5.86
CA LEU A 423 7.01 26.63 -5.53
C LEU A 423 8.07 26.24 -6.56
N ALA A 424 9.03 27.15 -6.75
CA ALA A 424 10.35 26.90 -7.31
C ALA A 424 11.42 27.50 -6.38
N TYR A 425 12.70 27.35 -6.72
CA TYR A 425 13.83 27.73 -5.88
C TYR A 425 14.70 28.81 -6.56
N ALA A 426 14.99 29.90 -5.86
CA ALA A 426 15.76 31.03 -6.37
C ALA A 426 17.27 30.76 -6.46
N TRP A 427 17.68 29.76 -7.25
CA TRP A 427 19.08 29.49 -7.55
C TRP A 427 19.74 30.69 -8.25
N GLU A 428 20.93 31.13 -7.80
CA GLU A 428 21.62 32.31 -8.37
C GLU A 428 22.01 32.10 -9.85
N ASN A 429 22.35 30.86 -10.22
CA ASN A 429 22.72 30.45 -11.56
C ASN A 429 21.95 29.18 -11.94
N GLU A 430 21.49 29.15 -13.18
CA GLU A 430 20.90 27.96 -13.80
C GLU A 430 21.96 26.90 -14.12
N PRO A 431 21.60 25.61 -14.21
CA PRO A 431 22.50 24.59 -14.71
C PRO A 431 22.77 24.80 -16.21
N ASP A 432 23.93 24.33 -16.68
CA ASP A 432 24.37 24.51 -18.08
C ASP A 432 23.37 23.95 -19.11
N ASN A 433 22.58 22.93 -18.74
CA ASN A 433 21.58 22.30 -19.57
C ASN A 433 20.33 21.96 -18.77
N LEU A 434 19.26 22.70 -19.03
CA LEU A 434 17.92 22.51 -18.45
C LEU A 434 16.98 21.75 -19.38
N THR A 435 17.44 21.21 -20.51
CA THR A 435 16.54 20.54 -21.47
C THR A 435 16.04 19.17 -20.99
N GLY A 436 16.52 18.66 -19.86
CA GLY A 436 16.06 17.41 -19.26
C GLY A 436 16.75 17.04 -17.96
N GLY A 437 16.32 15.92 -17.36
CA GLY A 437 16.59 15.57 -15.97
C GLY A 437 15.34 15.66 -15.07
N TYR A 438 14.16 15.71 -15.69
CA TYR A 438 12.88 15.80 -15.01
C TYR A 438 12.27 14.41 -14.85
N LEU A 439 11.93 14.03 -13.62
CA LEU A 439 11.03 12.93 -13.31
C LEU A 439 9.76 13.56 -12.72
N LEU A 440 8.63 13.26 -13.34
CA LEU A 440 7.35 13.91 -13.08
C LEU A 440 6.29 12.85 -12.77
N GLU A 441 5.29 13.23 -11.99
CA GLU A 441 4.18 12.37 -11.61
C GLU A 441 2.84 13.09 -11.83
N PHE A 442 1.88 12.42 -12.44
CA PHE A 442 0.48 12.88 -12.42
C PHE A 442 -0.03 12.79 -10.99
N GLN A 443 -0.47 13.92 -10.44
CA GLN A 443 -0.75 14.04 -9.02
C GLN A 443 -2.09 14.73 -8.81
N ALA A 444 -3.13 13.94 -8.53
CA ALA A 444 -4.44 14.49 -8.17
C ALA A 444 -4.50 15.04 -6.74
N ARG A 445 -3.48 14.78 -5.89
CA ARG A 445 -3.29 15.40 -4.56
C ARG A 445 -2.18 16.44 -4.59
N TYR A 446 -2.21 17.31 -5.58
CA TYR A 446 -1.12 18.27 -5.83
C TYR A 446 -1.00 19.29 -4.69
N GLU A 447 -2.08 19.52 -3.93
CA GLU A 447 -2.11 20.39 -2.75
C GLU A 447 -1.19 19.92 -1.62
N LYS A 448 -0.71 18.67 -1.68
CA LYS A 448 0.25 18.09 -0.74
C LYS A 448 1.70 18.18 -1.23
N GLU A 449 1.92 18.76 -2.39
CA GLU A 449 3.24 18.91 -3.00
C GLU A 449 3.66 20.37 -2.99
N ASP A 450 4.91 20.64 -2.63
CA ASP A 450 5.46 21.99 -2.70
C ASP A 450 5.69 22.43 -4.15
N VAL A 451 6.11 21.49 -5.00
CA VAL A 451 6.63 21.77 -6.34
C VAL A 451 5.79 21.02 -7.38
N TRP A 452 4.94 21.76 -8.07
CA TRP A 452 3.99 21.22 -9.05
C TRP A 452 3.61 22.29 -10.08
N PHE A 453 3.03 21.87 -11.21
CA PHE A 453 2.42 22.76 -12.18
C PHE A 453 1.14 22.13 -12.74
N LYS A 454 0.28 22.95 -13.33
CA LYS A 454 -0.90 22.47 -14.05
C LYS A 454 -0.83 22.71 -15.55
N THR A 455 -1.53 21.83 -16.25
CA THR A 455 -1.94 21.98 -17.65
C THR A 455 -3.46 22.16 -17.71
N ASP A 456 -4.02 22.25 -18.91
CA ASP A 456 -5.49 22.32 -19.07
C ASP A 456 -6.18 21.03 -18.61
N THR A 457 -5.43 19.92 -18.50
CA THR A 457 -6.00 18.59 -18.25
C THR A 457 -5.48 17.89 -17.01
N LEU A 458 -4.34 18.30 -16.46
CA LEU A 458 -3.63 17.58 -15.40
C LEU A 458 -2.93 18.51 -14.40
N HIS A 459 -2.75 17.97 -13.19
CA HIS A 459 -1.81 18.47 -12.21
C HIS A 459 -0.59 17.54 -12.16
N ILE A 460 0.60 18.11 -12.16
CA ILE A 460 1.85 17.37 -12.33
C ILE A 460 2.85 17.84 -11.27
N SER A 461 3.37 16.90 -10.49
CA SER A 461 4.37 17.17 -9.45
C SER A 461 5.78 16.81 -9.89
N PHE A 462 6.76 17.53 -9.35
CA PHE A 462 8.17 17.22 -9.56
C PHE A 462 8.63 16.17 -8.56
N LYS A 463 9.16 15.05 -9.06
CA LYS A 463 9.88 14.06 -8.23
C LYS A 463 11.39 14.16 -8.39
N SER A 464 11.84 14.74 -9.50
CA SER A 464 13.21 15.23 -9.69
C SER A 464 13.18 16.33 -10.74
N PRO A 465 13.93 17.43 -10.56
CA PRO A 465 14.60 17.83 -9.31
C PRO A 465 13.60 18.03 -8.16
N GLU A 466 14.00 17.72 -6.93
CA GLU A 466 13.23 18.04 -5.72
C GLU A 466 13.22 19.57 -5.46
N THR A 467 14.24 20.27 -5.98
CA THR A 467 14.44 21.72 -5.79
C THR A 467 14.67 22.45 -7.12
N PRO A 468 13.69 22.46 -8.05
CA PRO A 468 13.86 23.08 -9.36
C PRO A 468 14.12 24.57 -9.23
N SER A 469 14.99 25.10 -10.08
CA SER A 469 15.07 26.54 -10.30
C SER A 469 13.83 27.08 -10.99
N VAL A 470 13.69 28.41 -10.98
CA VAL A 470 12.63 29.11 -11.73
C VAL A 470 12.74 28.76 -13.21
N GLY A 471 13.95 28.80 -13.80
CA GLY A 471 14.13 28.47 -15.22
C GLY A 471 13.83 27.00 -15.55
N GLU A 472 14.16 26.07 -14.64
CA GLU A 472 13.82 24.66 -14.80
C GLU A 472 12.31 24.41 -14.73
N TYR A 473 11.61 25.09 -13.83
CA TYR A 473 10.16 25.03 -13.69
C TYR A 473 9.46 25.56 -14.95
N GLU A 474 9.82 26.78 -15.37
CA GLU A 474 9.25 27.42 -16.56
C GLU A 474 9.46 26.55 -17.80
N TYR A 475 10.68 26.06 -18.01
CA TYR A 475 11.00 25.21 -19.15
C TYR A 475 10.11 23.97 -19.24
N ILE A 476 10.05 23.16 -18.18
CA ILE A 476 9.36 21.87 -18.29
C ILE A 476 7.84 22.04 -18.30
N SER A 477 7.30 23.02 -17.56
CA SER A 477 5.87 23.29 -17.56
C SER A 477 5.41 23.80 -18.93
N ASP A 478 6.15 24.71 -19.56
CA ASP A 478 5.86 25.19 -20.91
C ASP A 478 6.02 24.08 -21.96
N TYR A 479 7.07 23.25 -21.83
CA TYR A 479 7.29 22.13 -22.75
C TYR A 479 6.14 21.13 -22.73
N VAL A 480 5.63 20.80 -21.53
CA VAL A 480 4.51 19.86 -21.38
C VAL A 480 3.22 20.45 -21.94
N ARG A 481 2.93 21.74 -21.69
CA ARG A 481 1.77 22.44 -22.28
C ARG A 481 1.88 22.51 -23.81
N GLU A 482 3.08 22.73 -24.34
CA GLU A 482 3.34 22.70 -25.78
C GLU A 482 3.06 21.31 -26.38
N ALA A 483 3.51 20.24 -25.71
CA ALA A 483 3.24 18.86 -26.14
C ALA A 483 1.74 18.53 -26.10
N GLU A 484 1.00 19.00 -25.07
CA GLU A 484 -0.45 18.79 -24.97
C GLU A 484 -1.23 19.44 -26.11
N LYS A 485 -0.78 20.59 -26.62
CA LYS A 485 -1.40 21.21 -27.81
C LYS A 485 -1.36 20.29 -29.02
N ALA A 486 -0.28 19.52 -29.22
CA ALA A 486 -0.26 18.47 -30.25
C ALA A 486 -1.19 17.31 -29.88
N LEU A 487 -1.10 16.81 -28.65
CA LEU A 487 -1.87 15.65 -28.16
C LEU A 487 -3.39 15.84 -28.33
N TYR A 488 -3.91 17.04 -28.06
CA TYR A 488 -5.33 17.36 -28.10
C TYR A 488 -5.81 18.03 -29.40
N SER A 489 -4.92 18.28 -30.36
CA SER A 489 -5.32 18.73 -31.70
C SER A 489 -6.00 17.62 -32.52
N GLU A 490 -6.87 18.00 -33.46
CA GLU A 490 -7.60 17.04 -34.31
C GLU A 490 -6.65 16.23 -35.21
N ASP A 491 -5.57 16.85 -35.69
CA ASP A 491 -4.60 16.27 -36.63
C ASP A 491 -3.27 15.87 -35.95
N TRP A 492 -3.23 15.86 -34.62
CA TRP A 492 -2.06 15.47 -33.81
C TRP A 492 -0.83 16.33 -34.04
N THR A 493 -1.02 17.59 -34.42
CA THR A 493 0.03 18.57 -34.70
C THR A 493 -0.19 19.83 -33.86
N ASN A 494 0.86 20.26 -33.17
CA ASN A 494 0.80 21.52 -32.42
C ASN A 494 0.63 22.69 -33.41
N PRO A 495 -0.43 23.52 -33.27
CA PRO A 495 -0.73 24.60 -34.21
C PRO A 495 0.29 25.74 -34.20
N ASP A 496 1.03 25.91 -33.11
CA ASP A 496 2.01 26.98 -32.93
C ASP A 496 3.39 26.60 -33.48
N THR A 497 3.82 25.35 -33.28
CA THR A 497 5.17 24.89 -33.66
C THR A 497 5.19 24.05 -34.94
N GLY A 498 4.05 23.48 -35.33
CA GLY A 498 3.95 22.55 -36.47
C GLY A 498 4.55 21.16 -36.20
N LEU A 499 4.97 20.87 -34.96
CA LEU A 499 5.49 19.57 -34.56
C LEU A 499 4.33 18.60 -34.29
N SER A 500 4.50 17.35 -34.72
CA SER A 500 3.54 16.30 -34.46
C SER A 500 3.66 15.77 -33.03
N VAL A 501 2.62 15.12 -32.51
CA VAL A 501 2.67 14.39 -31.23
C VAL A 501 3.83 13.39 -31.19
N PHE A 502 4.22 12.81 -32.32
CA PHE A 502 5.36 11.90 -32.45
C PHE A 502 6.73 12.57 -32.23
N ASP A 503 6.80 13.90 -32.33
CA ASP A 503 8.04 14.66 -32.07
C ASP A 503 8.20 14.99 -30.58
N TYR A 504 7.13 14.87 -29.78
CA TYR A 504 7.13 15.15 -28.34
C TYR A 504 7.13 13.90 -27.46
N PHE A 505 6.56 12.79 -27.93
CA PHE A 505 6.34 11.60 -27.10
C PHE A 505 7.11 10.40 -27.65
N ASP A 506 7.81 9.68 -26.77
CA ASP A 506 8.45 8.41 -27.11
C ASP A 506 7.39 7.30 -27.18
N MET A 507 6.78 7.10 -28.36
CA MET A 507 5.60 6.24 -28.50
C MET A 507 5.81 4.80 -28.02
N ASP A 508 7.01 4.25 -28.13
CA ASP A 508 7.31 2.90 -27.62
C ASP A 508 7.13 2.82 -26.10
N SER A 509 7.71 3.75 -25.31
CA SER A 509 7.51 3.75 -23.86
C SER A 509 6.04 4.00 -23.47
N TRP A 510 5.33 4.87 -24.19
CA TRP A 510 3.90 5.13 -23.92
C TRP A 510 3.02 3.92 -24.28
N ALA A 511 3.29 3.22 -25.38
CA ALA A 511 2.56 2.01 -25.77
C ALA A 511 2.83 0.85 -24.80
N ARG A 512 4.06 0.68 -24.34
CA ARG A 512 4.41 -0.31 -23.30
C ARG A 512 3.72 0.00 -21.97
N MET A 513 3.69 1.28 -21.55
CA MET A 513 2.95 1.69 -20.35
C MET A 513 1.44 1.46 -20.52
N TYR A 514 0.86 1.84 -21.67
CA TYR A 514 -0.55 1.57 -21.99
C TYR A 514 -0.86 0.09 -21.77
N LEU A 515 -0.04 -0.79 -22.35
CA LEU A 515 -0.22 -2.23 -22.24
C LEU A 515 -0.14 -2.73 -20.80
N ILE A 516 0.80 -2.25 -19.97
CA ILE A 516 0.88 -2.69 -18.57
C ILE A 516 -0.33 -2.19 -17.76
N GLN A 517 -0.70 -0.93 -17.89
CA GLN A 517 -1.82 -0.34 -17.15
C GLN A 517 -3.16 -0.99 -17.54
N ASP A 518 -3.40 -1.14 -18.85
CA ASP A 518 -4.60 -1.79 -19.38
C ASP A 518 -4.60 -3.27 -19.02
N PHE A 519 -3.53 -4.02 -19.32
CA PHE A 519 -3.45 -5.46 -19.05
C PHE A 519 -3.62 -5.80 -17.58
N PHE A 520 -3.13 -4.99 -16.64
CA PHE A 520 -3.36 -5.26 -15.22
C PHE A 520 -4.67 -4.68 -14.69
N VAL A 521 -5.40 -3.86 -15.47
CA VAL A 521 -6.59 -3.12 -15.00
C VAL A 521 -6.25 -2.33 -13.75
N GLN A 522 -5.21 -1.52 -13.85
CA GLN A 522 -4.81 -0.65 -12.74
C GLN A 522 -5.87 0.45 -12.59
N SER A 523 -6.61 0.41 -11.49
CA SER A 523 -7.71 1.35 -11.26
C SER A 523 -7.29 2.76 -10.84
N ASP A 524 -6.01 2.99 -10.50
CA ASP A 524 -5.49 4.31 -10.12
C ASP A 524 -4.73 5.02 -11.26
N ASP A 525 -4.77 4.47 -12.47
CA ASP A 525 -4.07 5.00 -13.64
C ASP A 525 -4.34 6.50 -13.88
N GLU A 526 -3.29 7.21 -14.26
CA GLU A 526 -3.29 8.64 -14.62
C GLU A 526 -3.84 9.63 -13.55
N TYR A 527 -3.98 9.22 -12.28
CA TYR A 527 -4.33 10.10 -11.13
C TYR A 527 -3.21 10.20 -10.09
N TYR A 528 -2.58 9.07 -9.78
CA TYR A 528 -1.54 8.92 -8.77
C TYR A 528 -0.50 7.93 -9.27
N SER A 529 0.73 7.97 -8.75
CA SER A 529 1.74 6.93 -8.98
C SER A 529 2.02 6.66 -10.47
N PHE A 530 1.72 7.65 -11.34
CA PHE A 530 1.89 7.57 -12.78
C PHE A 530 3.01 8.50 -13.21
N PHE A 531 4.13 7.92 -13.60
CA PHE A 531 5.37 8.66 -13.83
C PHE A 531 5.68 8.80 -15.32
N PHE A 532 6.31 9.92 -15.65
CA PHE A 532 6.95 10.15 -16.94
C PHE A 532 8.19 11.02 -16.73
N TYR A 533 9.09 11.07 -17.71
CA TYR A 533 10.35 11.77 -17.55
C TYR A 533 10.87 12.34 -18.86
N LYS A 534 11.76 13.34 -18.73
CA LYS A 534 12.42 13.99 -19.87
C LYS A 534 13.93 13.87 -19.75
N LYS A 535 14.57 13.30 -20.78
CA LYS A 535 16.04 13.18 -20.85
C LYS A 535 16.64 14.48 -21.41
N ALA A 536 17.83 14.85 -20.92
CA ALA A 536 18.56 15.99 -21.48
C ALA A 536 18.84 15.78 -22.97
N ASP A 537 18.75 16.85 -23.74
CA ASP A 537 18.98 16.92 -25.19
C ASP A 537 18.02 16.04 -26.05
N SER A 538 17.05 15.37 -25.43
CA SER A 538 15.99 14.65 -26.12
C SER A 538 14.75 15.52 -26.24
N PRO A 539 14.09 15.59 -27.42
CA PRO A 539 12.78 16.21 -27.54
C PRO A 539 11.67 15.32 -26.96
N LEU A 540 11.95 14.08 -26.56
CA LEU A 540 10.89 13.16 -26.18
C LEU A 540 10.60 13.18 -24.67
N LEU A 541 9.32 13.15 -24.35
CA LEU A 541 8.75 12.73 -23.08
C LEU A 541 8.60 11.20 -23.10
N TYR A 542 9.24 10.55 -22.14
CA TYR A 542 9.22 9.10 -21.99
C TYR A 542 8.26 8.70 -20.89
N CYS A 543 7.50 7.63 -21.10
CA CYS A 543 6.58 7.12 -20.08
C CYS A 543 7.27 6.15 -19.11
N GLY A 544 6.81 6.15 -17.86
CA GLY A 544 7.34 5.32 -16.78
C GLY A 544 8.19 6.08 -15.77
N PRO A 545 8.67 5.38 -14.74
CA PRO A 545 8.57 3.92 -14.54
C PRO A 545 7.20 3.49 -13.98
N VAL A 546 6.90 2.19 -14.02
CA VAL A 546 5.69 1.64 -13.36
C VAL A 546 5.80 1.71 -11.84
N TRP A 547 4.66 1.92 -11.18
CA TRP A 547 4.55 1.94 -9.72
C TRP A 547 3.14 1.57 -9.25
N ASP A 548 3.02 1.10 -8.01
CA ASP A 548 1.77 1.05 -7.23
C ASP A 548 0.64 0.14 -7.73
N PHE A 549 0.95 -1.07 -8.18
CA PHE A 549 -0.02 -2.06 -8.70
C PHE A 549 -0.69 -2.93 -7.62
N ASP A 550 -1.14 -2.36 -6.50
CA ASP A 550 -1.96 -3.09 -5.52
C ASP A 550 -3.45 -3.06 -5.90
N LEU A 551 -3.93 -1.96 -6.50
CA LEU A 551 -5.30 -1.76 -6.98
C LEU A 551 -5.53 -2.22 -8.43
N CYS A 552 -5.11 -3.45 -8.72
CA CYS A 552 -5.22 -4.05 -10.05
C CYS A 552 -5.75 -5.50 -10.01
N LEU A 553 -5.98 -6.09 -11.19
CA LEU A 553 -6.44 -7.48 -11.38
C LEU A 553 -7.66 -7.81 -10.50
N GLY A 554 -8.70 -7.00 -10.65
CA GLY A 554 -9.96 -7.15 -9.95
C GLY A 554 -9.95 -6.67 -8.50
N ASN A 555 -8.82 -6.21 -7.94
CA ASN A 555 -8.82 -5.51 -6.65
C ASN A 555 -8.94 -4.00 -6.90
N MET A 556 -10.13 -3.43 -6.78
CA MET A 556 -10.37 -2.01 -7.08
C MET A 556 -10.98 -1.29 -5.87
N ASN A 557 -10.85 0.03 -5.81
CA ASN A 557 -11.40 0.83 -4.70
C ASN A 557 -12.91 0.66 -4.51
N CYS A 558 -13.65 0.46 -5.61
CA CYS A 558 -15.08 0.21 -5.59
C CYS A 558 -15.46 -1.24 -5.23
N GLY A 559 -14.48 -2.17 -5.19
CA GLY A 559 -14.67 -3.56 -4.78
C GLY A 559 -13.83 -4.60 -5.51
N ASP A 560 -14.19 -5.87 -5.33
CA ASP A 560 -13.57 -7.02 -5.97
C ASP A 560 -14.31 -7.36 -7.28
N TYR A 561 -13.71 -7.11 -8.44
CA TYR A 561 -14.32 -7.30 -9.77
C TYR A 561 -13.54 -8.28 -10.63
N TYR A 562 -13.17 -9.45 -10.10
CA TYR A 562 -12.29 -10.40 -10.79
C TYR A 562 -12.83 -10.88 -12.15
N LYS A 563 -14.14 -11.12 -12.26
CA LYS A 563 -14.76 -11.60 -13.50
C LYS A 563 -15.08 -10.46 -14.45
N THR A 564 -15.69 -9.38 -13.96
CA THR A 564 -16.05 -8.23 -14.79
C THR A 564 -14.81 -7.56 -15.40
N SER A 565 -13.72 -7.43 -14.64
CA SER A 565 -12.48 -6.82 -15.16
C SER A 565 -11.70 -7.70 -16.14
N ALA A 566 -12.06 -8.97 -16.35
CA ALA A 566 -11.26 -9.88 -17.18
C ALA A 566 -11.41 -9.65 -18.70
N ARG A 567 -12.43 -8.92 -19.16
CA ARG A 567 -12.69 -8.67 -20.59
C ARG A 567 -12.96 -7.19 -20.87
N THR A 568 -12.11 -6.35 -20.29
CA THR A 568 -12.19 -4.89 -20.40
C THR A 568 -11.08 -4.36 -21.28
N LEU A 569 -11.38 -3.26 -21.96
CA LEU A 569 -10.40 -2.36 -22.54
C LEU A 569 -10.37 -1.11 -21.65
N TRP A 570 -9.78 -1.29 -20.46
CA TRP A 570 -9.86 -0.38 -19.32
C TRP A 570 -9.51 1.07 -19.69
N LEU A 571 -8.38 1.29 -20.36
CA LEU A 571 -7.94 2.63 -20.74
C LEU A 571 -8.68 3.18 -21.97
N LYS A 572 -9.15 2.29 -22.86
CA LYS A 572 -9.84 2.68 -24.09
C LYS A 572 -11.19 3.33 -23.79
N ASP A 573 -11.99 2.70 -22.93
CA ASP A 573 -13.37 3.12 -22.65
C ASP A 573 -13.51 3.87 -21.34
N GLY A 574 -12.56 3.71 -20.42
CA GLY A 574 -12.54 4.39 -19.14
C GLY A 574 -11.96 5.80 -19.23
N ARG A 575 -10.99 6.06 -18.36
CA ARG A 575 -10.51 7.40 -17.96
C ARG A 575 -10.02 8.25 -19.13
N LYS A 576 -10.42 9.52 -19.18
CA LYS A 576 -10.17 10.44 -20.32
C LYS A 576 -8.88 11.27 -20.18
N LYS A 577 -7.73 10.62 -20.02
CA LYS A 577 -6.40 11.28 -19.87
C LYS A 577 -5.47 11.00 -21.06
N TRP A 578 -4.15 11.06 -20.89
CA TRP A 578 -3.19 11.02 -22.00
C TRP A 578 -3.14 9.65 -22.67
N LEU A 579 -3.13 8.54 -21.94
CA LEU A 579 -3.12 7.19 -22.54
C LEU A 579 -4.39 6.91 -23.33
N HIS A 580 -5.55 7.28 -22.77
CA HIS A 580 -6.82 7.22 -23.49
C HIS A 580 -6.80 8.06 -24.75
N ARG A 581 -6.28 9.29 -24.67
CA ARG A 581 -6.17 10.16 -25.83
C ARG A 581 -5.25 9.52 -26.87
N LEU A 582 -4.04 9.12 -26.54
CA LEU A 582 -3.09 8.47 -27.45
C LEU A 582 -3.69 7.24 -28.15
N GLN A 583 -4.47 6.43 -27.43
CA GLN A 583 -5.12 5.25 -28.00
C GLN A 583 -6.13 5.55 -29.11
N GLN A 584 -6.61 6.79 -29.23
CA GLN A 584 -7.46 7.23 -30.35
C GLN A 584 -6.65 7.52 -31.62
N ASN A 585 -5.32 7.64 -31.55
CA ASN A 585 -4.47 7.76 -32.71
C ASN A 585 -4.34 6.40 -33.41
N PRO A 586 -4.70 6.26 -34.71
CA PRO A 586 -4.66 4.97 -35.39
C PRO A 586 -3.28 4.30 -35.40
N ALA A 587 -2.20 5.07 -35.56
CA ALA A 587 -0.84 4.51 -35.59
C ALA A 587 -0.38 4.05 -34.20
N PHE A 588 -0.79 4.75 -33.14
CA PHE A 588 -0.54 4.30 -31.76
C PHE A 588 -1.35 3.04 -31.42
N SER A 589 -2.62 2.99 -31.80
CA SER A 589 -3.47 1.81 -31.58
C SER A 589 -2.94 0.57 -32.33
N GLU A 590 -2.40 0.74 -33.53
CA GLU A 590 -1.74 -0.33 -34.29
C GLU A 590 -0.47 -0.80 -33.56
N MET A 591 0.36 0.13 -33.10
CA MET A 591 1.57 -0.19 -32.31
C MET A 591 1.24 -0.97 -31.02
N VAL A 592 0.19 -0.59 -30.30
CA VAL A 592 -0.26 -1.29 -29.09
C VAL A 592 -0.67 -2.72 -29.40
N ALA A 593 -1.44 -2.94 -30.48
CA ALA A 593 -1.86 -4.28 -30.90
C ALA A 593 -0.66 -5.16 -31.28
N ASP A 594 0.27 -4.61 -32.06
CA ASP A 594 1.49 -5.31 -32.48
C ASP A 594 2.37 -5.67 -31.27
N LEU A 595 2.61 -4.73 -30.35
CA LEU A 595 3.39 -4.98 -29.13
C LEU A 595 2.71 -6.00 -28.21
N TYR A 596 1.38 -5.98 -28.12
CA TYR A 596 0.64 -6.99 -27.35
C TYR A 596 0.91 -8.41 -27.91
N LEU A 597 0.62 -8.61 -29.20
CA LEU A 597 0.68 -9.94 -29.82
C LEU A 597 2.11 -10.46 -29.94
N SER A 598 3.07 -9.59 -30.20
CA SER A 598 4.47 -9.98 -30.45
C SER A 598 5.33 -10.08 -29.18
N GLU A 599 5.02 -9.31 -28.13
CA GLU A 599 5.84 -9.24 -26.93
C GLU A 599 5.07 -9.58 -25.64
N LEU A 600 4.01 -8.83 -25.29
CA LEU A 600 3.37 -8.97 -23.98
C LEU A 600 2.67 -10.33 -23.80
N GLU A 601 1.91 -10.79 -24.79
CA GLU A 601 1.22 -12.08 -24.73
C GLU A 601 2.21 -13.25 -24.48
N PRO A 602 3.29 -13.41 -25.27
CA PRO A 602 4.31 -14.42 -25.00
C PRO A 602 4.90 -14.34 -23.60
N ILE A 603 5.17 -13.12 -23.09
CA ILE A 603 5.73 -12.89 -21.75
C ILE A 603 4.76 -13.41 -20.67
N VAL A 604 3.48 -13.05 -20.75
CA VAL A 604 2.50 -13.43 -19.72
C VAL A 604 2.20 -14.93 -19.77
N ARG A 605 2.09 -15.51 -20.98
CA ARG A 605 1.90 -16.97 -21.13
C ARG A 605 3.07 -17.74 -20.52
N ASP A 606 4.31 -17.31 -20.78
CA ASP A 606 5.51 -17.92 -20.20
C ASP A 606 5.49 -17.88 -18.66
N LEU A 607 5.10 -16.73 -18.09
CA LEU A 607 4.97 -16.55 -16.65
C LEU A 607 3.89 -17.47 -16.06
N LEU A 608 2.71 -17.55 -16.68
CA LEU A 608 1.60 -18.41 -16.23
C LEU A 608 1.93 -19.91 -16.30
N ASP A 609 2.66 -20.32 -17.34
CA ASP A 609 3.00 -21.72 -17.61
C ASP A 609 4.18 -22.22 -16.77
N LYS A 610 5.16 -21.35 -16.49
CA LYS A 610 6.44 -21.77 -15.91
C LYS A 610 6.68 -21.29 -14.49
N GLU A 611 6.13 -20.14 -14.10
CA GLU A 611 6.54 -19.45 -12.87
C GLU A 611 5.42 -19.25 -11.86
N TYR A 612 4.17 -19.06 -12.31
CA TYR A 612 3.06 -18.68 -11.43
C TYR A 612 2.85 -19.68 -10.29
N GLU A 613 2.71 -20.98 -10.60
CA GLU A 613 2.52 -22.01 -9.57
C GLU A 613 3.74 -22.16 -8.66
N GLN A 614 4.94 -21.95 -9.18
CA GLN A 614 6.17 -21.99 -8.37
C GLN A 614 6.20 -20.83 -7.38
N MET A 615 5.80 -19.63 -7.81
CA MET A 615 5.72 -18.46 -6.94
C MET A 615 4.62 -18.61 -5.88
N VAL A 616 3.46 -19.16 -6.25
CA VAL A 616 2.39 -19.47 -5.27
C VAL A 616 2.90 -20.46 -4.22
N ALA A 617 3.47 -21.59 -4.62
CA ALA A 617 4.00 -22.56 -3.66
C ALA A 617 5.15 -22.00 -2.80
N TYR A 618 5.99 -21.16 -3.40
CA TYR A 618 7.09 -20.49 -2.72
C TYR A 618 6.59 -19.55 -1.61
N LEU A 619 5.56 -18.73 -1.87
CA LEU A 619 5.08 -17.72 -0.92
C LEU A 619 4.04 -18.23 0.07
N GLU A 620 3.43 -19.39 -0.16
CA GLU A 620 2.29 -19.86 0.62
C GLU A 620 2.56 -19.92 2.14
N PRO A 621 3.63 -20.57 2.64
CA PRO A 621 3.84 -20.69 4.09
C PRO A 621 3.99 -19.32 4.75
N ASP A 622 4.83 -18.45 4.17
CA ASP A 622 5.13 -17.12 4.70
C ASP A 622 3.93 -16.16 4.58
N THR A 623 3.09 -16.32 3.55
CA THR A 623 1.84 -15.55 3.39
C THR A 623 0.80 -15.96 4.43
N ASN A 624 0.69 -17.25 4.75
CA ASN A 624 -0.21 -17.74 5.79
C ASN A 624 0.20 -17.18 7.18
N LEU A 625 1.50 -17.06 7.46
CA LEU A 625 1.99 -16.39 8.68
C LEU A 625 1.67 -14.90 8.69
N ASN A 626 1.78 -14.23 7.54
CA ASN A 626 1.32 -12.85 7.39
C ASN A 626 -0.19 -12.71 7.67
N TYR A 627 -1.02 -13.66 7.23
CA TYR A 627 -2.45 -13.65 7.53
C TYR A 627 -2.73 -13.87 9.01
N LEU A 628 -2.02 -14.80 9.64
CA LEU A 628 -2.10 -15.02 11.08
C LEU A 628 -1.71 -13.76 11.85
N ARG A 629 -0.57 -13.15 11.54
CA ARG A 629 -0.05 -11.98 12.26
C ARG A 629 -1.00 -10.78 12.21
N TRP A 630 -1.71 -10.60 11.09
CA TRP A 630 -2.59 -9.46 10.85
C TRP A 630 -4.07 -9.85 10.88
N HIS A 631 -4.41 -10.95 11.55
CA HIS A 631 -5.80 -11.41 11.78
C HIS A 631 -6.67 -11.48 10.51
N LYS A 632 -6.04 -11.88 9.39
CA LYS A 632 -6.72 -12.03 8.10
C LYS A 632 -7.27 -13.43 7.94
N ASN A 633 -8.59 -13.54 7.88
CA ASN A 633 -9.26 -14.80 7.55
C ASN A 633 -9.34 -14.98 6.03
N LEU A 634 -8.22 -15.34 5.40
CA LEU A 634 -8.10 -15.52 3.95
C LEU A 634 -7.52 -16.90 3.62
N ASN A 635 -7.92 -17.46 2.47
CA ASN A 635 -7.32 -18.66 1.90
C ASN A 635 -6.39 -18.26 0.74
N TYR A 636 -5.09 -18.48 0.87
CA TYR A 636 -4.12 -18.00 -0.11
C TYR A 636 -4.34 -18.58 -1.51
N GLN A 637 -4.56 -19.89 -1.61
CA GLN A 637 -4.74 -20.60 -2.89
C GLN A 637 -6.01 -20.19 -3.62
N GLU A 638 -7.09 -19.93 -2.89
CA GLU A 638 -8.32 -19.41 -3.48
C GLU A 638 -8.07 -18.04 -4.13
N ARG A 639 -7.40 -17.12 -3.40
CA ARG A 639 -7.14 -15.76 -3.88
C ARG A 639 -6.21 -15.75 -5.09
N THR A 640 -5.14 -16.55 -5.05
CA THR A 640 -4.23 -16.68 -6.19
C THR A 640 -4.87 -17.43 -7.37
N GLY A 641 -5.79 -18.38 -7.11
CA GLY A 641 -6.58 -19.04 -8.15
C GLY A 641 -7.50 -18.08 -8.91
N TRP A 642 -8.11 -17.11 -8.24
CA TRP A 642 -8.90 -16.07 -8.90
C TRP A 642 -8.05 -15.16 -9.78
N VAL A 643 -6.88 -14.71 -9.27
CA VAL A 643 -5.95 -13.90 -10.05
C VAL A 643 -5.43 -14.68 -11.27
N ARG A 644 -5.13 -15.96 -11.12
CA ARG A 644 -4.72 -16.83 -12.24
C ARG A 644 -5.79 -16.90 -13.33
N THR A 645 -7.01 -17.21 -12.92
CA THR A 645 -8.16 -17.33 -13.84
C THR A 645 -8.38 -16.03 -14.61
N LEU A 646 -8.28 -14.89 -13.91
CA LEU A 646 -8.38 -13.57 -14.50
C LEU A 646 -7.26 -13.34 -15.53
N LEU A 647 -6.00 -13.61 -15.18
CA LEU A 647 -4.87 -13.44 -16.10
C LEU A 647 -5.01 -14.31 -17.35
N GLU A 648 -5.36 -15.59 -17.19
CA GLU A 648 -5.60 -16.51 -18.31
C GLU A 648 -6.72 -16.01 -19.23
N THR A 649 -7.82 -15.53 -18.64
CA THR A 649 -8.95 -14.95 -19.37
C THR A 649 -8.54 -13.69 -20.13
N ARG A 650 -7.77 -12.80 -19.48
CA ARG A 650 -7.31 -11.53 -20.08
C ARG A 650 -6.38 -11.76 -21.26
N VAL A 651 -5.43 -12.67 -21.12
CA VAL A 651 -4.50 -13.03 -22.21
C VAL A 651 -5.29 -13.53 -23.42
N GLN A 652 -6.26 -14.42 -23.21
CA GLN A 652 -7.05 -14.95 -24.31
C GLN A 652 -7.96 -13.87 -24.93
N PHE A 653 -8.65 -13.09 -24.10
CA PHE A 653 -9.53 -12.01 -24.53
C PHE A 653 -8.79 -10.98 -25.39
N LEU A 654 -7.66 -10.46 -24.91
CA LEU A 654 -6.90 -9.45 -25.63
C LEU A 654 -6.26 -10.02 -26.90
N HIS A 655 -5.86 -11.30 -26.91
CA HIS A 655 -5.41 -11.96 -28.13
C HIS A 655 -6.51 -11.94 -29.20
N ASP A 656 -7.70 -12.38 -28.84
CA ASP A 656 -8.83 -12.43 -29.77
C ASP A 656 -9.24 -11.02 -30.21
N TYR A 657 -9.26 -10.06 -29.28
CA TYR A 657 -9.59 -8.66 -29.57
C TYR A 657 -8.58 -8.01 -30.51
N TYR A 658 -7.28 -8.06 -30.23
CA TYR A 658 -6.28 -7.43 -31.10
C TYR A 658 -6.12 -8.13 -32.45
N THR A 659 -6.53 -9.40 -32.56
CA THR A 659 -6.55 -10.12 -33.84
C THR A 659 -7.72 -9.71 -34.73
N ASP A 660 -8.91 -9.53 -34.17
CA ASP A 660 -10.11 -9.12 -34.91
C ASP A 660 -11.02 -8.21 -34.07
N PRO A 661 -10.66 -6.93 -33.90
CA PRO A 661 -11.40 -6.01 -33.05
C PRO A 661 -12.84 -5.81 -33.49
N GLY A 662 -13.11 -5.96 -34.80
CA GLY A 662 -14.44 -5.79 -35.40
C GLY A 662 -15.41 -6.93 -35.08
N SER A 663 -14.92 -8.03 -34.50
CA SER A 663 -15.74 -9.15 -34.05
C SER A 663 -16.27 -9.01 -32.62
N PHE A 664 -16.05 -7.88 -31.96
CA PHE A 664 -16.45 -7.64 -30.57
C PHE A 664 -17.51 -6.54 -30.47
N HIS A 665 -18.44 -6.75 -29.54
CA HIS A 665 -19.48 -5.80 -29.13
C HIS A 665 -19.24 -5.32 -27.71
N ARG A 666 -19.45 -4.03 -27.49
CA ARG A 666 -19.28 -3.36 -26.21
C ARG A 666 -20.58 -3.39 -25.40
N LEU A 667 -20.47 -3.83 -24.15
CA LEU A 667 -21.52 -3.85 -23.16
C LEU A 667 -21.18 -2.84 -22.07
N LEU A 668 -21.93 -1.73 -22.01
CA LEU A 668 -21.71 -0.66 -21.05
C LEU A 668 -22.65 -0.82 -19.85
N PHE A 669 -22.09 -0.80 -18.66
CA PHE A 669 -22.83 -0.90 -17.40
C PHE A 669 -22.74 0.42 -16.63
N HIS A 670 -23.90 1.01 -16.34
CA HIS A 670 -23.99 2.26 -15.59
C HIS A 670 -24.03 1.99 -14.08
N PHE A 671 -22.88 1.81 -13.44
CA PHE A 671 -22.87 1.67 -11.99
C PHE A 671 -23.14 3.02 -11.32
N ALA A 672 -23.60 2.99 -10.07
CA ALA A 672 -23.79 4.21 -9.28
C ALA A 672 -22.48 4.98 -9.01
N TRP A 673 -21.32 4.37 -9.24
CA TRP A 673 -20.01 4.97 -9.02
C TRP A 673 -19.34 5.44 -10.30
N ASP A 674 -19.55 4.75 -11.44
CA ASP A 674 -19.11 5.16 -12.78
C ASP A 674 -19.63 4.18 -13.85
N ASP A 675 -19.34 4.48 -15.11
CA ASP A 675 -19.54 3.59 -16.24
C ASP A 675 -18.41 2.54 -16.33
N PHE A 676 -18.79 1.30 -16.66
CA PHE A 676 -17.82 0.22 -16.87
C PHE A 676 -18.17 -0.58 -18.11
N SER A 677 -17.24 -0.62 -19.07
CA SER A 677 -17.42 -1.36 -20.32
C SER A 677 -16.80 -2.75 -20.26
N TYR A 678 -17.50 -3.70 -20.85
CA TYR A 678 -17.10 -5.09 -21.00
C TYR A 678 -17.34 -5.53 -22.44
N TYR A 679 -16.52 -6.45 -22.96
CA TYR A 679 -16.57 -6.86 -24.37
C TYR A 679 -16.86 -8.36 -24.54
N VAL A 680 -17.67 -8.66 -25.56
CA VAL A 680 -17.99 -10.03 -25.99
C VAL A 680 -17.84 -10.18 -27.48
N LYS A 681 -17.49 -11.37 -27.92
CA LYS A 681 -17.43 -11.69 -29.35
C LYS A 681 -18.83 -11.83 -29.94
N ASP A 682 -18.99 -11.51 -31.22
CA ASP A 682 -20.25 -11.63 -31.96
C ASP A 682 -20.86 -13.04 -31.81
N GLY A 683 -22.11 -13.07 -31.34
CA GLY A 683 -22.87 -14.29 -31.08
C GLY A 683 -22.52 -15.02 -29.78
N GLU A 684 -21.54 -14.56 -29.01
CA GLU A 684 -21.25 -15.12 -27.68
C GLU A 684 -22.20 -14.56 -26.61
N THR A 685 -22.28 -15.30 -25.50
CA THR A 685 -23.03 -14.90 -24.31
C THR A 685 -22.07 -14.30 -23.27
N MET A 686 -22.60 -13.50 -22.34
CA MET A 686 -21.79 -12.96 -21.25
C MET A 686 -21.30 -14.06 -20.30
N GLY A 687 -22.16 -15.06 -20.04
CA GLY A 687 -21.85 -16.21 -19.18
C GLY A 687 -21.84 -15.92 -17.67
N PHE A 688 -21.92 -14.66 -17.26
CA PHE A 688 -22.14 -14.22 -15.89
C PHE A 688 -22.90 -12.89 -15.89
N LEU A 689 -23.44 -12.44 -14.75
CA LEU A 689 -23.94 -11.08 -14.61
C LEU A 689 -23.05 -10.34 -13.61
N PRO A 690 -22.77 -9.04 -13.77
CA PRO A 690 -22.02 -8.29 -12.79
C PRO A 690 -22.88 -7.98 -11.55
N THR A 691 -23.19 -9.01 -10.76
CA THR A 691 -23.97 -8.93 -9.52
C THR A 691 -23.22 -9.62 -8.36
N TYR A 692 -23.72 -9.43 -7.15
CA TYR A 692 -23.13 -10.01 -5.94
C TYR A 692 -22.94 -11.53 -6.03
N ASP A 693 -23.94 -12.24 -6.56
CA ASP A 693 -23.91 -13.70 -6.68
C ASP A 693 -22.83 -14.22 -7.64
N TYR A 694 -22.33 -13.36 -8.54
CA TYR A 694 -21.26 -13.68 -9.47
C TYR A 694 -19.89 -13.18 -9.04
N GLY A 695 -19.78 -12.67 -7.81
CA GLY A 695 -18.53 -12.24 -7.19
C GLY A 695 -18.25 -10.76 -7.29
N GLU A 696 -19.16 -9.96 -7.88
CA GLU A 696 -19.03 -8.51 -7.89
C GLU A 696 -19.33 -7.94 -6.51
N LYS A 697 -18.41 -7.18 -5.93
CA LYS A 697 -18.63 -6.59 -4.61
C LYS A 697 -18.79 -5.08 -4.72
N GLN A 698 -19.97 -4.56 -4.42
CA GLN A 698 -20.16 -3.13 -4.16
C GLN A 698 -19.51 -2.73 -2.83
N SER A 699 -19.05 -1.48 -2.73
CA SER A 699 -18.62 -0.91 -1.45
C SER A 699 -19.78 -0.81 -0.45
N THR A 700 -19.48 -0.79 0.86
CA THR A 700 -20.53 -0.65 1.90
C THR A 700 -21.38 0.58 1.70
N ALA A 701 -20.77 1.71 1.37
CA ALA A 701 -21.49 2.97 1.12
C ALA A 701 -22.47 2.82 -0.05
N GLN A 702 -22.05 2.20 -1.15
CA GLN A 702 -22.93 1.95 -2.30
C GLN A 702 -24.10 1.05 -1.95
N ARG A 703 -23.85 -0.02 -1.18
CA ARG A 703 -24.91 -0.92 -0.72
C ARG A 703 -25.90 -0.21 0.21
N ASN A 704 -25.41 0.63 1.10
CA ASN A 704 -26.27 1.39 2.01
C ASN A 704 -27.11 2.44 1.27
N ALA A 705 -26.55 3.05 0.23
CA ALA A 705 -27.25 4.07 -0.55
C ALA A 705 -28.31 3.48 -1.51
N ASN A 706 -27.96 2.40 -2.22
CA ASN A 706 -28.74 1.91 -3.35
C ASN A 706 -29.26 0.48 -3.17
N GLY A 707 -28.84 -0.25 -2.14
CA GLY A 707 -29.07 -1.69 -2.04
C GLY A 707 -28.12 -2.52 -2.90
N PHE A 708 -28.40 -3.82 -2.99
CA PHE A 708 -27.61 -4.75 -3.81
C PHE A 708 -28.08 -4.70 -5.27
N ILE A 709 -27.12 -4.69 -6.20
CA ILE A 709 -27.41 -4.97 -7.62
C ILE A 709 -27.81 -6.44 -7.74
N THR A 710 -29.05 -6.68 -8.16
CA THR A 710 -29.62 -8.03 -8.33
C THR A 710 -29.75 -8.44 -9.79
N GLY A 711 -29.60 -7.48 -10.70
CA GLY A 711 -29.62 -7.71 -12.13
C GLY A 711 -29.36 -6.42 -12.88
N TRP A 712 -29.49 -6.52 -14.20
CA TRP A 712 -29.24 -5.45 -15.13
C TRP A 712 -30.38 -5.43 -16.15
N GLN A 713 -30.80 -4.25 -16.58
CA GLN A 713 -31.82 -4.08 -17.61
C GLN A 713 -31.26 -3.24 -18.75
N ASP A 714 -31.65 -3.55 -19.97
CA ASP A 714 -31.27 -2.74 -21.14
C ASP A 714 -31.81 -1.32 -20.98
N THR A 715 -30.94 -0.32 -21.13
CA THR A 715 -31.30 1.09 -20.94
C THR A 715 -32.36 1.56 -21.94
N SER A 716 -32.41 0.97 -23.14
CA SER A 716 -33.36 1.35 -24.19
C SER A 716 -34.71 0.64 -24.08
N SER A 717 -34.71 -0.66 -23.78
CA SER A 717 -35.94 -1.49 -23.77
C SER A 717 -36.52 -1.72 -22.37
N GLY A 718 -35.71 -1.59 -21.32
CA GLY A 718 -36.04 -1.96 -19.94
C GLY A 718 -36.13 -3.47 -19.71
N GLU A 719 -35.73 -4.30 -20.68
CA GLU A 719 -35.74 -5.75 -20.54
C GLU A 719 -34.57 -6.23 -19.67
N LEU A 720 -34.85 -7.17 -18.75
CA LEU A 720 -33.83 -7.76 -17.89
C LEU A 720 -32.82 -8.59 -18.70
N LEU A 721 -31.54 -8.29 -18.52
CA LEU A 721 -30.43 -9.03 -19.10
C LEU A 721 -30.39 -10.46 -18.55
N GLN A 722 -30.40 -11.44 -19.44
CA GLN A 722 -30.09 -12.84 -19.12
C GLN A 722 -28.67 -13.14 -19.60
N PRO A 723 -27.77 -13.69 -18.75
CA PRO A 723 -26.37 -13.88 -19.08
C PRO A 723 -26.13 -14.87 -20.23
N GLU A 724 -27.11 -15.72 -20.55
CA GLU A 724 -27.11 -16.67 -21.66
C GLU A 724 -27.63 -16.06 -22.97
N THR A 725 -28.00 -14.78 -22.98
CA THR A 725 -28.45 -14.09 -24.20
C THR A 725 -27.25 -13.85 -25.12
N PRO A 726 -27.27 -14.34 -26.37
CA PRO A 726 -26.24 -14.02 -27.36
C PRO A 726 -26.26 -12.53 -27.73
N ILE A 727 -25.08 -11.94 -27.89
CA ILE A 727 -24.90 -10.52 -28.19
C ILE A 727 -24.44 -10.34 -29.65
N TYR A 728 -25.08 -9.42 -30.38
CA TYR A 728 -24.79 -9.13 -31.79
C TYR A 728 -24.64 -7.64 -32.09
N GLU A 729 -24.71 -6.80 -31.06
CA GLU A 729 -24.57 -5.35 -31.15
C GLU A 729 -24.14 -4.80 -29.80
N ASP A 730 -23.60 -3.58 -29.80
CA ASP A 730 -23.31 -2.83 -28.58
C ASP A 730 -24.59 -2.61 -27.77
N ARG A 731 -24.50 -2.72 -26.45
CA ARG A 731 -25.65 -2.52 -25.54
C ARG A 731 -25.25 -1.76 -24.28
N GLU A 732 -26.23 -1.09 -23.69
CA GLU A 732 -26.09 -0.32 -22.45
C GLU A 732 -27.08 -0.84 -21.41
N PHE A 733 -26.65 -0.90 -20.15
CA PHE A 733 -27.42 -1.50 -19.07
C PHE A 733 -27.47 -0.63 -17.81
N ASP A 734 -28.67 -0.50 -17.26
CA ASP A 734 -28.92 0.12 -15.97
C ASP A 734 -29.07 -0.94 -14.86
N PRO A 735 -28.60 -0.64 -13.63
CA PRO A 735 -28.63 -1.57 -12.52
C PRO A 735 -30.05 -1.71 -11.95
N VAL A 736 -30.41 -2.95 -11.59
CA VAL A 736 -31.65 -3.26 -10.87
C VAL A 736 -31.34 -3.52 -9.40
N TYR A 737 -31.86 -2.65 -8.54
CA TYR A 737 -31.64 -2.71 -7.09
C TYR A 737 -32.82 -3.35 -6.35
N ILE A 738 -32.53 -3.99 -5.22
CA ILE A 738 -33.53 -4.31 -4.19
C ILE A 738 -33.13 -3.57 -2.90
N PRO A 739 -34.08 -2.93 -2.18
CA PRO A 739 -33.84 -2.25 -0.91
C PRO A 739 -33.22 -3.12 0.18
#